data_AF-A0A1G1BEQ3-F1
#
_entry.id   AF-A0A1G1BEQ3-F1
#
_cell.length_a   1.000
_cell.length_b   1.000
_cell.length_c   1.000
_cell.angle_alpha   90.00
_cell.angle_beta   90.00
_cell.angle_gamma   90.00
#
_symmetry.space_group_name_H-M   'P 1'
#
loop_
_entity.id
_entity.type
_entity.pdbx_description
1 polymer ?
#
loop_
_entity_poly.entity_id
_entity_poly.type
_entity_poly.pdbx_seq_one_letter_code
_entity_poly.pdbx_strand_id
1 'polypeptide(L)'
;MNMKRNLILLIVICFSTIATAQNFTGGFNFNLPWNDSTTQNFLPKFPITKIIDGKFVSADANGNFVLDGKPIRFWGGNCVASGAFPSKEVAAGVAGRMRKMGINLIRFHHIDNDWGGPSLLTGSDTRILNPTYLDLMENFIARMKENGIFINMNLNVSRMFKPFDGVTYADSVKNYGTDYFKVITYFDPHLIMLQKEYAQQLLTHVNPYTGKALVNDPVMAMLETNNENSLYRGWKENILMPIKSGGKLIYKHARMLDSLWNDFLSKKYSSTANLKTAWNSGSVLPGQGEQIINGGFEKINLRTNWALEKNSSGADADTSRDNSTSYMGSYSVKVVVKSATGTEWHIQFKQPTLTFKKDSLYTVSFAAKADAAHQINVSTMNDQSPWNGYGGKNFLISTSWNVYTFSFKASETNNGHARITFQLGKEKGTFWLDEVSVTKASLNGLLADEQLEQRNVRRINYADCVSYSDQRVKDISEFYIKLQQDYYKDMFAYLKNTLGVKVPIVGTNWNLGAADLAAQSVGDYVDNHSYWDHPSFPNIPWSSTDWLISNKPMVKDANGGTIPGLFAGVPMANKPYTVSEYNHPFPNQFQAEAVNFILGYSSFNGADGVMLFDYGSSSNWVDDKVDSYFSINRNPIFMAQFPAAAYAFRNGLIAESSSPKNVNYKPETIYLMPKNDTNSWGSSVLFEKKLSLVNSIKTGNYNSGIETDFTSMQTAPVSPYKTDNEQLTWDVANGVYSIVSSGFQSVTGFFNNLAGKRIGNIYFYPTDKDYFGSLSYLRLDKDRDLITLVSKVQNTNMIWSGTTSINNHWGSKPTQIYPLKLKLDLAITADSIRVYPLDNLGRESELSAKTYKPFALYHFMVDFDQSLYGTLWYGIKKYVNGVLPGVEDEETIPTKTELMQNYPNPFNPETNISYKLQAASKVSLKVYDVLGREVVTLVDEYKAAGSYNCKLRIENGELTSGMYFYELKAGNYSNVKKMSFLK
;
A
#
# COMPACT_ATOMS: atom_id res chain seq x y z
N MET A 1 -7.11 -30.17 -45.71
CA MET A 1 -8.43 -30.09 -46.38
C MET A 1 -9.21 -28.97 -45.71
N ASN A 2 -9.64 -27.97 -46.49
CA ASN A 2 -10.29 -26.75 -46.00
C ASN A 2 -11.69 -27.01 -45.42
N MET A 3 -11.94 -26.41 -44.26
CA MET A 3 -13.18 -25.81 -43.73
C MET A 3 -14.54 -26.24 -44.30
N LYS A 4 -15.44 -26.68 -43.39
CA LYS A 4 -16.76 -26.07 -43.21
C LYS A 4 -17.14 -26.02 -41.72
N ARG A 5 -17.48 -24.81 -41.29
CA ARG A 5 -17.90 -24.37 -39.95
C ARG A 5 -19.27 -24.95 -39.58
N ASN A 6 -19.42 -25.41 -38.34
CA ASN A 6 -20.69 -25.37 -37.61
C ASN A 6 -20.47 -24.61 -36.31
N LEU A 7 -21.07 -23.42 -36.26
CA LEU A 7 -21.07 -22.45 -35.17
C LEU A 7 -22.01 -22.98 -34.07
N ILE A 8 -21.50 -23.34 -32.90
CA ILE A 8 -22.32 -23.49 -31.70
C ILE A 8 -22.16 -22.21 -30.88
N LEU A 9 -23.27 -21.48 -30.82
CA LEU A 9 -23.47 -20.22 -30.14
C LEU A 9 -23.32 -20.43 -28.62
N LEU A 10 -22.17 -20.09 -28.05
CA LEU A 10 -22.04 -19.94 -26.60
C LEU A 10 -22.76 -18.64 -26.23
N ILE A 11 -23.92 -18.75 -25.57
CA ILE A 11 -24.55 -17.61 -24.91
C ILE A 11 -23.63 -17.21 -23.76
N VAL A 12 -22.72 -16.28 -24.06
CA VAL A 12 -22.06 -15.46 -23.05
C VAL A 12 -23.17 -14.59 -22.48
N ILE A 13 -23.61 -14.91 -21.26
CA ILE A 13 -24.37 -13.95 -20.45
C ILE A 13 -23.37 -12.84 -20.12
N CYS A 14 -23.27 -11.87 -21.03
CA CYS A 14 -22.68 -10.58 -20.74
C CYS A 14 -23.56 -9.96 -19.66
N PHE A 15 -23.16 -10.10 -18.40
CA PHE A 15 -23.42 -9.03 -17.46
C PHE A 15 -22.70 -7.83 -18.05
N SER A 16 -23.45 -6.99 -18.78
CA SER A 16 -23.08 -5.59 -18.97
C SER A 16 -23.10 -4.97 -17.58
N THR A 17 -22.03 -5.21 -16.81
CA THR A 17 -21.55 -4.16 -15.93
C THR A 17 -21.38 -2.97 -16.87
N ILE A 18 -22.19 -1.95 -16.66
CA ILE A 18 -21.99 -0.66 -17.30
C ILE A 18 -20.57 -0.31 -16.91
N ALA A 19 -19.63 -0.50 -17.84
CA ALA A 19 -18.25 -0.10 -17.65
C ALA A 19 -18.34 1.40 -17.38
N THR A 20 -18.20 1.79 -16.11
CA THR A 20 -18.00 3.18 -15.77
C THR A 20 -16.76 3.56 -16.53
N ALA A 21 -16.93 4.37 -17.58
CA ALA A 21 -15.80 4.83 -18.35
C ALA A 21 -14.81 5.45 -17.36
N GLN A 22 -13.56 4.96 -17.38
CA GLN A 22 -12.52 5.50 -16.53
C GLN A 22 -12.31 6.99 -16.82
N ASN A 23 -12.39 7.33 -18.11
CA ASN A 23 -12.52 8.70 -18.59
C ASN A 23 -13.83 9.35 -18.13
N PHE A 24 -13.76 10.65 -17.89
CA PHE A 24 -14.93 11.47 -17.64
C PHE A 24 -15.01 12.66 -18.60
N THR A 25 -16.21 13.18 -18.76
CA THR A 25 -16.51 14.43 -19.49
C THR A 25 -16.98 15.49 -18.51
N GLY A 26 -16.95 16.77 -18.92
CA GLY A 26 -17.35 17.89 -18.05
C GLY A 26 -16.33 18.25 -16.97
N GLY A 27 -15.06 17.86 -17.15
CA GLY A 27 -13.97 18.27 -16.28
C GLY A 27 -13.56 19.72 -16.47
N PHE A 28 -12.91 20.31 -15.45
CA PHE A 28 -12.27 21.62 -15.54
C PHE A 28 -10.75 21.50 -15.41
N ASN A 29 -10.02 22.47 -15.96
CA ASN A 29 -8.56 22.50 -15.89
C ASN A 29 -8.12 23.23 -14.62
N PHE A 30 -7.14 22.67 -13.89
CA PHE A 30 -6.55 23.31 -12.72
C PHE A 30 -5.04 23.09 -12.69
N ASN A 31 -4.33 23.80 -13.56
CA ASN A 31 -2.88 23.69 -13.69
C ASN A 31 -2.16 24.42 -12.55
N LEU A 32 -1.43 23.68 -11.71
CA LEU A 32 -0.55 24.25 -10.69
C LEU A 32 0.83 24.57 -11.29
N PRO A 33 1.20 25.85 -11.51
CA PRO A 33 2.44 26.18 -12.22
C PRO A 33 3.67 25.60 -11.52
N TRP A 34 4.65 25.18 -12.32
CA TRP A 34 5.84 24.47 -11.85
C TRP A 34 6.83 25.35 -11.07
N ASN A 35 6.74 26.67 -11.25
CA ASN A 35 7.64 27.68 -10.69
C ASN A 35 6.95 28.66 -9.73
N ASP A 36 5.72 28.38 -9.31
CA ASP A 36 5.01 29.30 -8.42
C ASP A 36 5.50 29.19 -6.97
N SER A 37 6.15 30.25 -6.51
CA SER A 37 6.64 30.40 -5.14
C SER A 37 5.93 31.53 -4.37
N THR A 38 4.80 32.02 -4.88
CA THR A 38 4.04 33.14 -4.28
C THR A 38 3.37 32.74 -2.97
N THR A 39 3.31 33.66 -2.02
CA THR A 39 2.56 33.48 -0.76
C THR A 39 1.14 33.96 -0.93
N GLN A 40 0.16 33.22 -0.38
CA GLN A 40 -1.26 33.55 -0.45
C GLN A 40 -1.89 33.66 0.94
N ASN A 41 -3.06 34.28 1.01
CA ASN A 41 -3.76 34.50 2.28
C ASN A 41 -4.36 33.22 2.85
N PHE A 42 -4.92 32.36 2.00
CA PHE A 42 -5.63 31.16 2.41
C PHE A 42 -4.83 29.86 2.21
N LEU A 43 -3.55 29.93 1.88
CA LEU A 43 -2.65 28.79 1.93
C LEU A 43 -1.74 28.86 3.17
N PRO A 44 -1.38 27.73 3.80
CA PRO A 44 -0.37 27.71 4.86
C PRO A 44 0.94 28.34 4.39
N LYS A 45 1.56 29.09 5.29
CA LYS A 45 2.82 29.77 4.99
C LYS A 45 4.00 28.90 5.40
N PHE A 46 4.93 28.73 4.47
CA PHE A 46 6.20 28.05 4.68
C PHE A 46 7.33 29.05 4.44
N PRO A 47 7.65 29.90 5.42
CA PRO A 47 8.76 30.84 5.29
C PRO A 47 10.06 30.08 5.07
N ILE A 48 11.05 30.75 4.45
CA ILE A 48 12.38 30.17 4.26
C ILE A 48 13.02 30.03 5.65
N THR A 49 13.10 28.79 6.14
CA THR A 49 13.91 28.45 7.30
C THR A 49 15.33 28.21 6.80
N LYS A 50 16.23 29.15 7.06
CA LYS A 50 17.64 29.02 6.64
C LYS A 50 18.26 27.79 7.29
N ILE A 51 18.87 26.92 6.47
CA ILE A 51 19.69 25.82 6.95
C ILE A 51 21.02 26.42 7.45
N ILE A 52 21.23 26.34 8.77
CA ILE A 52 22.35 26.99 9.45
C ILE A 52 23.59 26.10 9.40
N ASP A 53 24.72 26.66 9.00
CA ASP A 53 26.00 25.97 8.99
C ASP A 53 26.37 25.42 10.39
N GLY A 54 26.87 24.19 10.43
CA GLY A 54 27.24 23.52 11.68
C GLY A 54 26.06 22.91 12.46
N LYS A 55 24.81 23.13 12.04
CA LYS A 55 23.61 22.57 12.68
C LYS A 55 23.05 21.42 11.84
N PHE A 56 23.49 20.20 12.13
CA PHE A 56 23.07 18.99 11.43
C PHE A 56 21.82 18.39 12.09
N VAL A 57 21.02 17.69 11.28
CA VAL A 57 19.98 16.80 11.79
C VAL A 57 20.64 15.64 12.52
N SER A 58 20.09 15.24 13.66
CA SER A 58 20.51 14.08 14.44
C SER A 58 19.30 13.33 14.99
N ALA A 59 19.51 12.14 15.57
CA ALA A 59 18.49 11.42 16.31
C ALA A 59 18.64 11.69 17.82
N ASP A 60 17.53 11.90 18.53
CA ASP A 60 17.53 11.97 20.00
C ASP A 60 17.23 10.61 20.66
N ALA A 61 17.35 10.56 21.99
CA ALA A 61 17.12 9.33 22.76
C ALA A 61 15.64 8.88 22.79
N ASN A 62 14.71 9.77 22.46
CA ASN A 62 13.28 9.47 22.38
C ASN A 62 12.90 8.94 20.99
N GLY A 63 13.87 8.78 20.09
CA GLY A 63 13.64 8.30 18.74
C GLY A 63 13.03 9.33 17.81
N ASN A 64 13.34 10.63 17.98
CA ASN A 64 12.91 11.67 17.04
C ASN A 64 14.10 12.26 16.27
N PHE A 65 13.85 12.72 15.05
CA PHE A 65 14.80 13.62 14.41
C PHE A 65 14.79 14.98 15.10
N VAL A 66 15.97 15.53 15.35
CA VAL A 66 16.15 16.85 15.96
C VAL A 66 17.10 17.71 15.14
N LEU A 67 16.83 19.02 15.13
CA LEU A 67 17.67 20.06 14.57
C LEU A 67 17.86 21.15 15.64
N ASP A 68 19.11 21.41 16.01
CA ASP A 68 19.44 22.37 17.09
C ASP A 68 18.70 22.09 18.41
N GLY A 69 18.60 20.80 18.77
CA GLY A 69 17.94 20.32 19.99
C GLY A 69 16.41 20.35 19.95
N LYS A 70 15.79 20.69 18.82
CA LYS A 70 14.33 20.73 18.65
C LYS A 70 13.86 19.65 17.68
N PRO A 71 12.73 18.97 17.94
CA PRO A 71 12.16 18.02 16.99
C PRO A 71 11.92 18.64 15.61
N ILE A 72 12.23 17.90 14.56
CA ILE A 72 11.96 18.26 13.17
C ILE A 72 11.28 17.10 12.46
N ARG A 73 10.20 17.39 11.72
CA ARG A 73 9.50 16.42 10.88
C ARG A 73 9.65 16.76 9.40
N PHE A 74 9.78 15.74 8.57
CA PHE A 74 9.98 15.85 7.13
C PHE A 74 8.72 15.45 6.35
N TRP A 75 8.19 16.38 5.58
CA TRP A 75 7.18 16.11 4.56
C TRP A 75 7.81 16.38 3.21
N GLY A 76 7.87 15.37 2.35
CA GLY A 76 8.75 15.41 1.19
C GLY A 76 8.29 14.60 -0.01
N GLY A 77 9.21 14.43 -0.94
CA GLY A 77 9.04 13.57 -2.10
C GLY A 77 10.38 13.11 -2.67
N ASN A 78 10.31 12.26 -3.69
CA ASN A 78 11.49 11.72 -4.36
C ASN A 78 11.75 12.44 -5.69
N CYS A 79 12.98 12.90 -5.95
CA CYS A 79 13.41 13.26 -7.31
C CYS A 79 14.16 12.07 -7.88
N VAL A 80 13.60 11.48 -8.93
CA VAL A 80 13.97 10.16 -9.44
C VAL A 80 14.65 10.31 -10.80
N ALA A 81 15.76 9.60 -11.02
CA ALA A 81 16.45 9.54 -12.31
C ALA A 81 16.62 10.93 -12.96
N SER A 82 16.01 11.19 -14.12
CA SER A 82 16.11 12.49 -14.83
C SER A 82 15.58 13.67 -14.00
N GLY A 83 14.61 13.45 -13.11
CA GLY A 83 14.09 14.48 -12.21
C GLY A 83 15.10 14.94 -11.16
N ALA A 84 16.21 14.24 -10.95
CA ALA A 84 17.29 14.71 -10.09
C ALA A 84 18.17 15.79 -10.74
N PHE A 85 18.05 16.00 -12.05
CA PHE A 85 18.96 16.84 -12.84
C PHE A 85 18.21 17.93 -13.64
N PRO A 86 17.37 18.78 -13.01
CA PRO A 86 16.75 19.88 -13.72
C PRO A 86 17.81 20.83 -14.28
N SER A 87 17.49 21.50 -15.39
CA SER A 87 18.34 22.59 -15.89
C SER A 87 18.42 23.72 -14.86
N LYS A 88 19.50 24.51 -14.92
CA LYS A 88 19.74 25.60 -13.94
C LYS A 88 18.62 26.64 -13.96
N GLU A 89 18.01 26.87 -15.12
CA GLU A 89 16.91 27.81 -15.31
C GLU A 89 15.61 27.32 -14.62
N VAL A 90 15.44 26.01 -14.50
CA VAL A 90 14.27 25.36 -13.90
C VAL A 90 14.44 25.13 -12.40
N ALA A 91 15.65 24.81 -11.95
CA ALA A 91 15.95 24.39 -10.58
C ALA A 91 15.41 25.35 -9.51
N ALA A 92 15.60 26.67 -9.70
CA ALA A 92 15.16 27.68 -8.73
C ALA A 92 13.63 27.75 -8.60
N GLY A 93 12.91 27.70 -9.72
CA GLY A 93 11.44 27.72 -9.74
C GLY A 93 10.85 26.47 -9.07
N VAL A 94 11.41 25.29 -9.37
CA VAL A 94 10.97 24.03 -8.77
C VAL A 94 11.19 24.03 -7.25
N ALA A 95 12.36 24.45 -6.77
CA ALA A 95 12.63 24.53 -5.33
C ALA A 95 11.70 25.54 -4.62
N GLY A 96 11.45 26.70 -5.22
CA GLY A 96 10.51 27.70 -4.71
C GLY A 96 9.08 27.16 -4.59
N ARG A 97 8.64 26.38 -5.58
CA ARG A 97 7.34 25.69 -5.56
C ARG A 97 7.28 24.60 -4.51
N MET A 98 8.31 23.76 -4.39
CA MET A 98 8.38 22.72 -3.34
C MET A 98 8.14 23.33 -1.96
N ARG A 99 8.83 24.43 -1.64
CA ARG A 99 8.63 25.17 -0.39
C ARG A 99 7.19 25.68 -0.25
N LYS A 100 6.62 26.30 -1.30
CA LYS A 100 5.21 26.76 -1.29
C LYS A 100 4.23 25.62 -0.94
N MET A 101 4.53 24.41 -1.42
CA MET A 101 3.72 23.22 -1.19
C MET A 101 4.03 22.52 0.15
N GLY A 102 4.88 23.11 0.99
CA GLY A 102 5.21 22.62 2.32
C GLY A 102 6.29 21.55 2.37
N ILE A 103 6.88 21.20 1.23
CA ILE A 103 8.00 20.25 1.14
C ILE A 103 9.21 20.85 1.83
N ASN A 104 9.81 20.09 2.75
CA ASN A 104 11.05 20.46 3.44
C ASN A 104 12.15 19.38 3.32
N LEU A 105 11.90 18.30 2.58
CA LEU A 105 12.92 17.32 2.24
C LEU A 105 12.70 16.71 0.84
N ILE A 106 13.77 16.54 0.08
CA ILE A 106 13.78 15.75 -1.16
C ILE A 106 14.77 14.59 -1.07
N ARG A 107 14.31 13.39 -1.41
CA ARG A 107 15.17 12.22 -1.56
C ARG A 107 15.65 12.12 -3.01
N PHE A 108 16.97 12.07 -3.19
CA PHE A 108 17.60 11.86 -4.50
C PHE A 108 17.72 10.37 -4.78
N HIS A 109 17.10 9.92 -5.86
CA HIS A 109 16.85 8.50 -6.08
C HIS A 109 17.13 8.09 -7.53
N HIS A 110 17.59 6.85 -7.75
CA HIS A 110 18.03 6.34 -9.06
C HIS A 110 19.04 7.26 -9.79
N ILE A 111 19.83 8.06 -9.07
CA ILE A 111 20.85 8.95 -9.65
C ILE A 111 22.06 8.18 -10.21
N ASP A 112 22.13 6.88 -9.94
CA ASP A 112 23.18 5.94 -10.34
C ASP A 112 22.70 4.91 -11.40
N ASN A 113 21.58 5.19 -12.07
CA ASN A 113 20.94 4.29 -13.04
C ASN A 113 21.74 4.14 -14.36
N ASP A 114 21.52 3.04 -15.09
CA ASP A 114 22.08 2.77 -16.42
C ASP A 114 21.04 2.70 -17.56
N TRP A 115 19.77 3.02 -17.27
CA TRP A 115 18.62 2.77 -18.17
C TRP A 115 17.83 4.02 -18.59
N GLY A 116 17.96 5.15 -17.90
CA GLY A 116 16.95 6.23 -17.92
C GLY A 116 17.39 7.60 -18.45
N GLY A 117 18.57 7.70 -19.09
CA GLY A 117 19.10 8.98 -19.57
C GLY A 117 20.08 9.62 -18.56
N PRO A 118 19.89 10.87 -18.11
CA PRO A 118 20.69 11.53 -17.07
C PRO A 118 21.00 10.64 -15.85
N SER A 119 22.28 10.56 -15.50
CA SER A 119 22.81 9.74 -14.40
C SER A 119 24.19 10.23 -13.98
N LEU A 120 24.53 10.07 -12.70
CA LEU A 120 25.89 10.33 -12.21
C LEU A 120 26.89 9.30 -12.73
N LEU A 121 26.46 8.10 -13.12
CA LEU A 121 27.35 7.01 -13.53
C LEU A 121 27.14 6.65 -15.00
N THR A 122 27.88 7.34 -15.88
CA THR A 122 27.82 7.13 -17.34
C THR A 122 29.18 6.71 -17.89
N GLY A 123 29.22 5.94 -18.97
CA GLY A 123 30.47 5.61 -19.69
C GLY A 123 30.76 4.12 -19.78
N SER A 124 32.02 3.75 -20.03
CA SER A 124 32.49 2.36 -20.11
C SER A 124 32.63 1.69 -18.74
N ASP A 125 32.86 2.47 -17.69
CA ASP A 125 32.87 2.07 -16.29
C ASP A 125 31.80 2.85 -15.49
N THR A 126 31.80 2.69 -14.17
CA THR A 126 30.95 3.38 -13.20
C THR A 126 31.76 3.96 -12.05
N ARG A 127 33.06 4.21 -12.26
CA ARG A 127 34.00 4.66 -11.22
C ARG A 127 34.22 6.16 -11.19
N ILE A 128 33.77 6.89 -12.21
CA ILE A 128 33.92 8.35 -12.30
C ILE A 128 32.53 8.99 -12.38
N LEU A 129 32.30 10.01 -11.55
CA LEU A 129 31.08 10.81 -11.60
C LEU A 129 31.01 11.61 -12.91
N ASN A 130 29.84 11.61 -13.56
CA ASN A 130 29.59 12.46 -14.72
C ASN A 130 29.57 13.94 -14.28
N PRO A 131 30.51 14.77 -14.76
CA PRO A 131 30.63 16.16 -14.29
C PRO A 131 29.45 17.04 -14.68
N THR A 132 28.76 16.74 -15.79
CA THR A 132 27.60 17.53 -16.25
C THR A 132 26.41 17.31 -15.32
N TYR A 133 26.08 16.06 -15.03
CA TYR A 133 24.94 15.75 -14.17
C TYR A 133 25.24 16.02 -12.69
N LEU A 134 26.51 15.90 -12.27
CA LEU A 134 26.93 16.36 -10.95
C LEU A 134 26.68 17.87 -10.78
N ASP A 135 27.11 18.71 -11.74
CA ASP A 135 26.89 20.16 -11.70
C ASP A 135 25.40 20.55 -11.66
N LEU A 136 24.54 19.88 -12.43
CA LEU A 136 23.09 20.11 -12.40
C LEU A 136 22.45 19.72 -11.06
N MET A 137 22.81 18.56 -10.53
CA MET A 137 22.32 18.09 -9.23
C MET A 137 22.78 19.03 -8.10
N GLU A 138 24.05 19.43 -8.12
CA GLU A 138 24.64 20.33 -7.13
C GLU A 138 24.04 21.74 -7.17
N ASN A 139 23.74 22.25 -8.38
CA ASN A 139 22.97 23.48 -8.53
C ASN A 139 21.59 23.34 -7.89
N PHE A 140 20.90 22.23 -8.16
CA PHE A 140 19.56 21.98 -7.62
C PHE A 140 19.55 21.87 -6.10
N ILE A 141 20.52 21.15 -5.51
CA ILE A 141 20.74 21.07 -4.06
C ILE A 141 20.95 22.47 -3.46
N ALA A 142 21.72 23.33 -4.13
CA ALA A 142 21.90 24.71 -3.66
C ALA A 142 20.60 25.52 -3.69
N ARG A 143 19.78 25.38 -4.75
CA ARG A 143 18.45 26.03 -4.83
C ARG A 143 17.49 25.50 -3.74
N MET A 144 17.56 24.21 -3.41
CA MET A 144 16.82 23.63 -2.28
C MET A 144 17.25 24.22 -0.94
N LYS A 145 18.58 24.32 -0.71
CA LYS A 145 19.14 24.92 0.51
C LYS A 145 18.67 26.37 0.71
N GLU A 146 18.66 27.17 -0.36
CA GLU A 146 18.14 28.55 -0.35
C GLU A 146 16.66 28.64 0.03
N ASN A 147 15.90 27.56 -0.21
CA ASN A 147 14.48 27.45 0.13
C ASN A 147 14.22 26.75 1.47
N GLY A 148 15.26 26.37 2.23
CA GLY A 148 15.12 25.65 3.49
C GLY A 148 14.69 24.19 3.34
N ILE A 149 14.99 23.58 2.19
CA ILE A 149 14.68 22.19 1.87
C ILE A 149 15.92 21.35 2.08
N PHE A 150 15.79 20.32 2.92
CA PHE A 150 16.84 19.33 3.18
C PHE A 150 16.86 18.24 2.11
N ILE A 151 17.90 17.42 2.11
CA ILE A 151 18.02 16.27 1.20
C ILE A 151 18.26 14.96 1.94
N ASN A 152 17.72 13.88 1.38
CA ASN A 152 18.16 12.50 1.63
C ASN A 152 18.97 12.03 0.42
N MET A 153 20.16 11.46 0.65
CA MET A 153 21.05 10.95 -0.39
C MET A 153 21.11 9.42 -0.37
N ASN A 154 21.10 8.79 -1.54
CA ASN A 154 21.24 7.33 -1.68
C ASN A 154 22.61 6.97 -2.27
N LEU A 155 23.22 5.90 -1.77
CA LEU A 155 24.56 5.45 -2.23
C LEU A 155 24.55 4.22 -3.14
N ASN A 156 23.42 3.52 -3.25
CA ASN A 156 23.26 2.40 -4.17
C ASN A 156 21.76 2.11 -4.43
N VAL A 157 21.27 2.44 -5.62
CA VAL A 157 19.87 2.25 -6.01
C VAL A 157 19.75 1.43 -7.29
N SER A 158 20.47 1.77 -8.34
CA SER A 158 20.39 1.06 -9.63
C SER A 158 21.73 0.90 -10.32
N ARG A 159 22.82 1.13 -9.60
CA ARG A 159 24.15 0.93 -10.14
C ARG A 159 24.32 -0.50 -10.64
N MET A 160 24.56 -0.62 -11.94
CA MET A 160 24.96 -1.85 -12.61
C MET A 160 26.45 -1.78 -12.89
N PHE A 161 27.24 -2.62 -12.23
CA PHE A 161 28.69 -2.66 -12.45
C PHE A 161 29.04 -3.21 -13.83
N LYS A 162 30.16 -2.77 -14.38
CA LYS A 162 30.66 -3.04 -15.74
C LYS A 162 32.02 -3.74 -15.70
N PRO A 163 32.45 -4.40 -16.79
CA PRO A 163 33.76 -5.06 -16.84
C PRO A 163 34.94 -4.12 -16.51
N PHE A 164 34.88 -2.85 -16.95
CA PHE A 164 35.92 -1.85 -16.68
C PHE A 164 35.92 -1.32 -15.23
N ASP A 165 34.95 -1.72 -14.39
CA ASP A 165 35.02 -1.52 -12.94
C ASP A 165 35.99 -2.50 -12.25
N GLY A 166 36.59 -3.43 -13.01
CA GLY A 166 37.39 -4.53 -12.48
C GLY A 166 36.53 -5.67 -11.90
N VAL A 167 35.22 -5.66 -12.15
CA VAL A 167 34.28 -6.67 -11.66
C VAL A 167 34.31 -7.89 -12.58
N THR A 168 34.87 -9.00 -12.09
CA THR A 168 34.89 -10.28 -12.82
C THR A 168 33.46 -10.73 -13.15
N TYR A 169 33.21 -11.06 -14.42
CA TYR A 169 31.91 -11.54 -14.92
C TYR A 169 30.75 -10.55 -14.75
N ALA A 170 31.01 -9.23 -14.73
CA ALA A 170 29.97 -8.20 -14.63
C ALA A 170 28.81 -8.41 -15.62
N ASP A 171 29.11 -8.76 -16.87
CA ASP A 171 28.09 -8.99 -17.92
C ASP A 171 27.20 -10.20 -17.60
N SER A 172 27.75 -11.25 -16.99
CA SER A 172 26.98 -12.43 -16.58
C SER A 172 26.06 -12.13 -15.41
N VAL A 173 26.43 -11.19 -14.53
CA VAL A 173 25.62 -10.75 -13.40
C VAL A 173 24.45 -9.87 -13.88
N LYS A 174 24.66 -9.04 -14.91
CA LYS A 174 23.61 -8.17 -15.50
C LYS A 174 22.38 -8.90 -16.01
N ASN A 175 22.53 -10.13 -16.49
CA ASN A 175 21.41 -10.91 -17.03
C ASN A 175 20.36 -11.32 -16.00
N TYR A 176 20.62 -11.17 -14.70
CA TYR A 176 19.72 -11.60 -13.62
C TYR A 176 19.00 -10.44 -12.89
N GLY A 177 19.15 -9.22 -13.39
CA GLY A 177 18.45 -8.01 -12.93
C GLY A 177 19.13 -7.26 -11.78
N THR A 178 18.60 -6.08 -11.47
CA THR A 178 19.11 -5.16 -10.43
C THR A 178 19.11 -5.77 -9.03
N ASP A 179 18.10 -6.57 -8.69
CA ASP A 179 18.01 -7.22 -7.37
C ASP A 179 19.14 -8.21 -7.11
N TYR A 180 19.63 -8.86 -8.17
CA TYR A 180 20.77 -9.76 -8.09
C TYR A 180 22.08 -8.99 -7.84
N PHE A 181 22.26 -7.83 -8.48
CA PHE A 181 23.43 -6.98 -8.25
C PHE A 181 23.46 -6.38 -6.85
N LYS A 182 22.30 -5.93 -6.35
CA LYS A 182 22.19 -5.38 -5.01
C LYS A 182 22.55 -6.42 -3.94
N VAL A 183 22.06 -7.66 -4.05
CA VAL A 183 22.26 -8.63 -2.97
C VAL A 183 23.73 -9.01 -2.76
N ILE A 184 24.52 -9.04 -3.84
CA ILE A 184 25.95 -9.39 -3.77
C ILE A 184 26.82 -8.25 -3.21
N THR A 185 26.34 -6.99 -3.19
CA THR A 185 27.08 -5.87 -2.60
C THR A 185 27.20 -5.96 -1.08
N TYR A 186 26.43 -6.85 -0.43
CA TYR A 186 26.54 -7.10 1.00
C TYR A 186 27.74 -7.96 1.40
N PHE A 187 28.35 -8.70 0.47
CA PHE A 187 29.41 -9.64 0.83
C PHE A 187 30.56 -9.77 -0.18
N ASP A 188 30.47 -9.24 -1.40
CA ASP A 188 31.61 -9.15 -2.31
C ASP A 188 32.53 -7.98 -1.92
N PRO A 189 33.76 -8.23 -1.42
CA PRO A 189 34.63 -7.16 -0.93
C PRO A 189 35.00 -6.13 -2.01
N HIS A 190 35.08 -6.54 -3.29
CA HIS A 190 35.40 -5.62 -4.37
C HIS A 190 34.23 -4.67 -4.65
N LEU A 191 32.99 -5.16 -4.59
CA LEU A 191 31.80 -4.32 -4.76
C LEU A 191 31.60 -3.36 -3.58
N ILE A 192 31.87 -3.82 -2.35
CA ILE A 192 31.87 -2.97 -1.15
C ILE A 192 32.90 -1.84 -1.31
N MET A 193 34.11 -2.16 -1.80
CA MET A 193 35.14 -1.16 -2.07
C MET A 193 34.67 -0.14 -3.12
N LEU A 194 34.07 -0.58 -4.23
CA LEU A 194 33.54 0.32 -5.27
C LEU A 194 32.37 1.20 -4.77
N GLN A 195 31.58 0.72 -3.81
CA GLN A 195 30.54 1.53 -3.17
C GLN A 195 31.16 2.59 -2.24
N LYS A 196 32.21 2.23 -1.48
CA LYS A 196 32.99 3.17 -0.66
C LYS A 196 33.71 4.23 -1.50
N GLU A 197 34.23 3.85 -2.67
CA GLU A 197 34.83 4.77 -3.65
C GLU A 197 33.79 5.77 -4.18
N TYR A 198 32.61 5.30 -4.59
CA TYR A 198 31.53 6.17 -5.05
C TYR A 198 31.05 7.13 -3.95
N ALA A 199 30.86 6.63 -2.72
CA ALA A 199 30.47 7.44 -1.58
C ALA A 199 31.52 8.52 -1.26
N GLN A 200 32.81 8.18 -1.33
CA GLN A 200 33.88 9.15 -1.16
C GLN A 200 33.80 10.26 -2.21
N GLN A 201 33.71 9.91 -3.49
CA GLN A 201 33.62 10.90 -4.57
C GLN A 201 32.41 11.82 -4.40
N LEU A 202 31.23 11.25 -4.20
CA LEU A 202 29.98 12.03 -4.14
C LEU A 202 29.90 12.90 -2.90
N LEU A 203 30.22 12.36 -1.72
CA LEU A 203 29.98 13.05 -0.45
C LEU A 203 31.09 14.06 -0.10
N THR A 204 32.30 13.89 -0.65
CA THR A 204 33.45 14.77 -0.37
C THR A 204 33.74 15.80 -1.48
N HIS A 205 33.11 15.66 -2.66
CA HIS A 205 33.16 16.71 -3.69
C HIS A 205 32.59 18.02 -3.16
N VAL A 206 33.30 19.13 -3.41
CA VAL A 206 32.86 20.46 -2.97
C VAL A 206 31.86 21.01 -3.97
N ASN A 207 30.60 21.11 -3.57
CA ASN A 207 29.56 21.70 -4.39
C ASN A 207 29.93 23.17 -4.71
N PRO A 208 30.07 23.55 -5.99
CA PRO A 208 30.55 24.87 -6.39
C PRO A 208 29.56 26.00 -6.07
N TYR A 209 28.28 25.67 -5.81
CA TYR A 209 27.23 26.63 -5.51
C TYR A 209 27.04 26.87 -4.02
N THR A 210 27.32 25.87 -3.17
CA THR A 210 27.27 26.04 -1.69
C THR A 210 28.65 26.25 -1.07
N GLY A 211 29.72 25.97 -1.81
CA GLY A 211 31.10 26.02 -1.33
C GLY A 211 31.44 24.91 -0.32
N LYS A 212 30.63 23.84 -0.24
CA LYS A 212 30.77 22.79 0.76
C LYS A 212 30.59 21.41 0.15
N ALA A 213 31.34 20.45 0.68
CA ALA A 213 31.05 19.04 0.48
C ALA A 213 29.84 18.61 1.31
N LEU A 214 29.08 17.61 0.86
CA LEU A 214 27.86 17.15 1.55
C LEU A 214 28.14 16.68 3.00
N VAL A 215 29.30 16.06 3.26
CA VAL A 215 29.72 15.72 4.63
C VAL A 215 29.84 16.92 5.57
N ASN A 216 29.98 18.13 5.02
CA ASN A 216 30.11 19.39 5.73
C ASN A 216 28.93 20.35 5.51
N ASP A 217 27.95 19.98 4.69
CA ASP A 217 26.78 20.81 4.38
C ASP A 217 25.53 20.28 5.09
N PRO A 218 24.96 21.02 6.06
CA PRO A 218 23.76 20.58 6.77
C PRO A 218 22.50 20.48 5.90
N VAL A 219 22.56 20.82 4.61
CA VAL A 219 21.48 20.52 3.66
C VAL A 219 21.19 19.02 3.60
N MET A 220 22.19 18.17 3.76
CA MET A 220 21.99 16.72 3.87
C MET A 220 21.45 16.42 5.27
N ALA A 221 20.22 15.91 5.35
CA ALA A 221 19.55 15.56 6.61
C ALA A 221 19.69 14.08 6.98
N MET A 222 19.85 13.22 5.98
CA MET A 222 19.92 11.76 6.15
C MET A 222 20.60 11.10 4.94
N LEU A 223 21.09 9.88 5.16
CA LEU A 223 21.84 9.10 4.17
C LEU A 223 21.39 7.63 4.20
N GLU A 224 21.20 7.05 3.03
CA GLU A 224 20.80 5.66 2.85
C GLU A 224 21.86 4.90 2.04
N THR A 225 22.29 3.74 2.55
CA THR A 225 23.35 2.97 1.88
C THR A 225 22.87 2.16 0.68
N ASN A 226 21.71 1.50 0.77
CA ASN A 226 21.20 0.59 -0.26
C ASN A 226 19.67 0.66 -0.34
N ASN A 227 19.10 0.78 -1.54
CA ASN A 227 17.64 0.76 -1.72
C ASN A 227 17.09 -0.67 -1.86
N GLU A 228 16.01 -0.99 -1.15
CA GLU A 228 15.24 -2.24 -1.25
C GLU A 228 16.09 -3.52 -1.31
N ASN A 229 17.02 -3.69 -0.38
CA ASN A 229 17.99 -4.79 -0.44
C ASN A 229 18.07 -5.59 0.88
N SER A 230 17.99 -6.92 0.77
CA SER A 230 18.06 -7.82 1.93
C SER A 230 18.67 -9.18 1.57
N LEU A 231 19.63 -9.64 2.38
CA LEU A 231 20.14 -11.01 2.32
C LEU A 231 19.10 -12.02 2.78
N TYR A 232 18.29 -11.68 3.80
CA TYR A 232 17.27 -12.58 4.32
C TYR A 232 16.15 -12.82 3.30
N ARG A 233 15.68 -11.76 2.62
CA ARG A 233 14.79 -11.87 1.47
C ARG A 233 15.44 -12.64 0.34
N GLY A 234 16.68 -12.32 -0.02
CA GLY A 234 17.41 -13.05 -1.05
C GLY A 234 17.52 -14.55 -0.76
N TRP A 235 17.58 -14.94 0.51
CA TRP A 235 17.50 -16.33 0.93
C TRP A 235 16.09 -16.91 0.78
N LYS A 236 15.04 -16.19 1.24
CA LYS A 236 13.63 -16.59 1.10
C LYS A 236 13.21 -16.80 -0.36
N GLU A 237 13.63 -15.90 -1.24
CA GLU A 237 13.31 -15.92 -2.68
C GLU A 237 14.25 -16.82 -3.49
N ASN A 238 15.08 -17.63 -2.83
CA ASN A 238 16.05 -18.54 -3.45
C ASN A 238 17.12 -17.85 -4.32
N ILE A 239 17.25 -16.51 -4.29
CA ILE A 239 18.23 -15.72 -5.05
C ILE A 239 19.67 -16.13 -4.69
N LEU A 240 19.92 -16.41 -3.41
CA LEU A 240 21.25 -16.70 -2.87
C LEU A 240 21.78 -18.12 -3.16
N MET A 241 21.10 -18.91 -4.00
CA MET A 241 21.58 -20.22 -4.43
C MET A 241 22.27 -20.15 -5.81
N PRO A 242 23.13 -21.14 -6.15
CA PRO A 242 23.70 -21.23 -7.49
C PRO A 242 22.61 -21.34 -8.57
N ILE A 243 22.88 -20.80 -9.77
CA ILE A 243 21.97 -20.91 -10.93
C ILE A 243 21.58 -22.36 -11.22
N LYS A 244 22.53 -23.30 -11.17
CA LYS A 244 22.28 -24.74 -11.38
C LYS A 244 21.33 -25.38 -10.36
N SER A 245 21.04 -24.68 -9.26
CA SER A 245 20.15 -25.10 -8.18
C SER A 245 18.87 -24.25 -8.13
N GLY A 246 18.58 -23.50 -9.20
CA GLY A 246 17.40 -22.65 -9.30
C GLY A 246 17.51 -21.29 -8.63
N GLY A 247 18.70 -20.88 -8.18
CA GLY A 247 18.96 -19.52 -7.68
C GLY A 247 19.52 -18.57 -8.74
N LYS A 248 20.10 -17.44 -8.32
CA LYS A 248 20.67 -16.43 -9.23
C LYS A 248 22.19 -16.27 -9.11
N LEU A 249 22.84 -16.82 -8.08
CA LEU A 249 24.30 -16.65 -7.90
C LEU A 249 25.09 -17.38 -9.00
N ILE A 250 26.01 -16.65 -9.65
CA ILE A 250 27.10 -17.26 -10.42
C ILE A 250 28.05 -18.03 -9.51
N TYR A 251 28.82 -18.95 -10.09
CA TYR A 251 29.71 -19.85 -9.34
C TYR A 251 30.63 -19.11 -8.36
N LYS A 252 31.25 -18.00 -8.78
CA LYS A 252 32.13 -17.18 -7.94
C LYS A 252 31.44 -16.73 -6.65
N HIS A 253 30.28 -16.07 -6.77
CA HIS A 253 29.54 -15.52 -5.62
C HIS A 253 28.94 -16.61 -4.75
N ALA A 254 28.48 -17.72 -5.34
CA ALA A 254 28.03 -18.87 -4.57
C ALA A 254 29.14 -19.43 -3.68
N ARG A 255 30.33 -19.66 -4.24
CA ARG A 255 31.50 -20.16 -3.49
C ARG A 255 31.97 -19.20 -2.42
N MET A 256 31.92 -17.90 -2.69
CA MET A 256 32.24 -16.86 -1.71
C MET A 256 31.30 -16.94 -0.51
N LEU A 257 29.98 -16.99 -0.76
CA LEU A 257 28.97 -17.08 0.29
C LEU A 257 29.04 -18.40 1.06
N ASP A 258 29.31 -19.52 0.38
CA ASP A 258 29.55 -20.82 1.02
C ASP A 258 30.79 -20.80 1.92
N SER A 259 31.86 -20.09 1.53
CA SER A 259 33.05 -19.92 2.36
C SER A 259 32.73 -19.11 3.62
N LEU A 260 32.03 -17.98 3.47
CA LEU A 260 31.62 -17.14 4.60
C LEU A 260 30.73 -17.91 5.59
N TRP A 261 29.85 -18.77 5.08
CA TRP A 261 29.03 -19.66 5.89
C TRP A 261 29.88 -20.65 6.70
N ASN A 262 30.84 -21.31 6.07
CA ASN A 262 31.73 -22.25 6.76
C ASN A 262 32.64 -21.52 7.78
N ASP A 263 33.09 -20.28 7.48
CA ASP A 263 33.83 -19.44 8.43
C ASP A 263 33.00 -19.07 9.65
N PHE A 264 31.73 -18.74 9.46
CA PHE A 264 30.79 -18.48 10.56
C PHE A 264 30.67 -19.72 11.45
N LEU A 265 30.48 -20.91 10.87
CA LEU A 265 30.39 -22.16 11.62
C LEU A 265 31.70 -22.50 12.35
N SER A 266 32.86 -22.33 11.72
CA SER A 266 34.16 -22.62 12.35
C SER A 266 34.48 -21.69 13.52
N LYS A 267 33.93 -20.47 13.52
CA LYS A 267 34.03 -19.55 14.68
C LYS A 267 33.08 -19.96 15.81
N LYS A 268 31.92 -20.55 15.48
CA LYS A 268 30.89 -20.94 16.45
C LYS A 268 31.13 -22.33 17.06
N TYR A 269 31.69 -23.25 16.28
CA TYR A 269 31.94 -24.64 16.66
C TYR A 269 33.41 -25.00 16.44
N SER A 270 34.04 -25.59 17.45
CA SER A 270 35.47 -25.94 17.42
C SER A 270 35.79 -27.19 16.59
N SER A 271 34.81 -28.05 16.28
CA SER A 271 34.99 -29.28 15.48
C SER A 271 33.69 -29.77 14.86
N THR A 272 33.78 -30.67 13.87
CA THR A 272 32.64 -31.42 13.32
C THR A 272 31.89 -32.18 14.41
N ALA A 273 32.57 -32.71 15.42
CA ALA A 273 31.92 -33.42 16.52
C ALA A 273 31.00 -32.48 17.32
N ASN A 274 31.49 -31.27 17.64
CA ASN A 274 30.69 -30.27 18.36
C ASN A 274 29.50 -29.78 17.53
N LEU A 275 29.72 -29.52 16.24
CA LEU A 275 28.66 -29.13 15.30
C LEU A 275 27.59 -30.23 15.22
N LYS A 276 28.01 -31.49 15.05
CA LYS A 276 27.11 -32.65 15.01
C LYS A 276 26.30 -32.80 16.28
N THR A 277 26.92 -32.65 17.46
CA THR A 277 26.19 -32.67 18.74
C THR A 277 25.11 -31.60 18.79
N ALA A 278 25.43 -30.37 18.36
CA ALA A 278 24.47 -29.26 18.37
C ALA A 278 23.33 -29.47 17.36
N TRP A 279 23.66 -29.87 16.13
CA TRP A 279 22.68 -29.98 15.04
C TRP A 279 21.88 -31.27 15.04
N ASN A 280 22.39 -32.37 15.59
CA ASN A 280 21.64 -33.62 15.64
C ASN A 280 20.72 -33.70 16.87
N SER A 281 20.77 -32.72 17.78
CA SER A 281 19.78 -32.59 18.85
C SER A 281 18.38 -32.41 18.25
N GLY A 282 17.47 -33.34 18.55
CA GLY A 282 16.13 -33.38 17.96
C GLY A 282 16.06 -33.88 16.51
N SER A 283 17.18 -34.33 15.91
CA SER A 283 17.15 -35.01 14.61
C SER A 283 16.35 -36.32 14.71
N VAL A 284 15.61 -36.65 13.66
CA VAL A 284 14.78 -37.87 13.59
C VAL A 284 15.20 -38.66 12.37
N LEU A 285 15.43 -39.97 12.54
CA LEU A 285 15.73 -40.85 11.42
C LEU A 285 14.52 -40.97 10.48
N PRO A 286 14.73 -41.00 9.15
CA PRO A 286 13.67 -41.27 8.20
C PRO A 286 12.93 -42.58 8.53
N GLY A 287 11.61 -42.61 8.30
CA GLY A 287 10.83 -43.85 8.38
C GLY A 287 10.20 -44.19 9.74
N GLN A 288 10.39 -43.37 10.77
CA GLN A 288 9.74 -43.59 12.07
C GLN A 288 8.26 -43.18 12.03
N GLY A 289 7.38 -44.09 12.45
CA GLY A 289 5.93 -43.84 12.52
C GLY A 289 5.26 -43.80 11.14
N GLU A 290 5.56 -44.79 10.30
CA GLU A 290 4.85 -45.01 9.02
C GLU A 290 3.34 -45.08 9.23
N GLN A 291 2.61 -44.34 8.41
CA GLN A 291 1.15 -44.28 8.45
C GLN A 291 0.50 -44.97 7.25
N ILE A 292 1.26 -45.22 6.18
CA ILE A 292 0.77 -45.86 4.98
C ILE A 292 0.76 -47.37 5.17
N ILE A 293 -0.43 -47.96 5.02
CA ILE A 293 -0.61 -49.40 4.98
C ILE A 293 -0.52 -49.85 3.53
N ASN A 294 0.32 -50.87 3.27
CA ASN A 294 0.51 -51.44 1.94
C ASN A 294 0.98 -50.41 0.89
N GLY A 295 1.96 -49.58 1.25
CA GLY A 295 2.53 -48.55 0.38
C GLY A 295 3.35 -49.07 -0.80
N GLY A 296 4.02 -50.22 -0.63
CA GLY A 296 4.68 -50.96 -1.71
C GLY A 296 3.76 -51.94 -2.44
N PHE A 297 2.45 -51.92 -2.16
CA PHE A 297 1.42 -52.69 -2.85
C PHE A 297 1.60 -54.22 -2.93
N GLU A 298 2.48 -54.82 -2.14
CA GLU A 298 2.76 -56.27 -2.12
C GLU A 298 1.60 -57.14 -1.60
N LYS A 299 0.65 -56.57 -0.84
CA LYS A 299 -0.49 -57.33 -0.31
C LYS A 299 -1.57 -57.54 -1.37
N ILE A 300 -2.21 -58.71 -1.35
CA ILE A 300 -3.09 -59.17 -2.43
C ILE A 300 -4.34 -58.28 -2.66
N ASN A 301 -4.84 -57.63 -1.60
CA ASN A 301 -6.06 -56.83 -1.65
C ASN A 301 -5.76 -55.33 -1.56
N LEU A 302 -5.75 -54.63 -2.70
CA LEU A 302 -5.54 -53.18 -2.75
C LEU A 302 -6.68 -52.40 -2.07
N ARG A 303 -7.92 -52.86 -2.23
CA ARG A 303 -9.13 -52.12 -1.84
C ARG A 303 -9.40 -52.11 -0.34
N THR A 304 -8.59 -52.80 0.46
CA THR A 304 -8.73 -52.78 1.93
C THR A 304 -8.38 -51.42 2.51
N ASN A 305 -7.32 -50.77 2.01
CA ASN A 305 -6.82 -49.50 2.56
C ASN A 305 -6.72 -48.39 1.50
N TRP A 306 -6.68 -48.74 0.21
CA TRP A 306 -6.64 -47.77 -0.88
C TRP A 306 -7.99 -47.68 -1.59
N ALA A 307 -8.39 -46.47 -1.93
CA ALA A 307 -9.62 -46.18 -2.65
C ALA A 307 -9.35 -45.37 -3.91
N LEU A 308 -10.18 -45.59 -4.94
CA LEU A 308 -10.22 -44.78 -6.14
C LEU A 308 -11.55 -44.03 -6.16
N GLU A 309 -11.51 -42.70 -6.05
CA GLU A 309 -12.68 -41.83 -6.13
C GLU A 309 -12.83 -41.25 -7.53
N LYS A 310 -14.08 -41.19 -7.99
CA LYS A 310 -14.50 -40.59 -9.26
C LYS A 310 -15.55 -39.54 -8.93
N ASN A 311 -15.17 -38.26 -8.98
CA ASN A 311 -15.99 -37.16 -8.47
C ASN A 311 -16.76 -36.39 -9.56
N SER A 312 -16.80 -36.92 -10.79
CA SER A 312 -17.55 -36.33 -11.90
C SER A 312 -18.01 -37.42 -12.86
N SER A 313 -19.20 -37.25 -13.46
CA SER A 313 -19.76 -38.20 -14.43
C SER A 313 -18.93 -38.35 -15.71
N GLY A 314 -18.07 -37.37 -16.03
CA GLY A 314 -17.15 -37.43 -17.18
C GLY A 314 -15.77 -38.01 -16.87
N ALA A 315 -15.48 -38.33 -15.60
CA ALA A 315 -14.19 -38.83 -15.16
C ALA A 315 -14.29 -40.33 -14.87
N ASP A 316 -13.48 -41.13 -15.56
CA ASP A 316 -13.43 -42.58 -15.37
C ASP A 316 -11.99 -43.09 -15.30
N ALA A 317 -11.74 -43.99 -14.35
CA ALA A 317 -10.45 -44.61 -14.13
C ALA A 317 -10.59 -45.99 -13.49
N ASP A 318 -9.62 -46.85 -13.70
CA ASP A 318 -9.49 -48.12 -12.99
C ASP A 318 -8.19 -48.18 -12.20
N THR A 319 -8.19 -48.96 -11.12
CA THR A 319 -6.99 -49.28 -10.34
C THR A 319 -6.83 -50.79 -10.22
N SER A 320 -5.61 -51.27 -10.38
CA SER A 320 -5.25 -52.69 -10.31
C SER A 320 -3.85 -52.88 -9.75
N ARG A 321 -3.59 -54.02 -9.12
CA ARG A 321 -2.22 -54.42 -8.76
C ARG A 321 -1.53 -54.88 -10.04
N ASP A 322 -0.28 -54.47 -10.23
CA ASP A 322 0.48 -54.77 -11.44
C ASP A 322 1.82 -55.39 -11.05
N ASN A 323 2.21 -56.47 -11.73
CA ASN A 323 3.50 -57.15 -11.58
C ASN A 323 4.38 -57.04 -12.83
N SER A 324 3.94 -56.31 -13.86
CA SER A 324 4.76 -56.07 -15.05
C SER A 324 5.87 -55.06 -14.80
N THR A 325 5.73 -54.21 -13.77
CA THR A 325 6.70 -53.20 -13.39
C THR A 325 6.49 -52.79 -11.92
N SER A 326 7.59 -52.64 -11.19
CA SER A 326 7.66 -52.10 -9.82
C SER A 326 8.92 -51.27 -9.69
N TYR A 327 8.98 -50.40 -8.68
CA TYR A 327 10.21 -49.72 -8.27
C TYR A 327 11.00 -50.59 -7.31
N MET A 328 10.31 -51.19 -6.32
CA MET A 328 10.85 -52.16 -5.38
C MET A 328 9.83 -53.29 -5.19
N GLY A 329 10.30 -54.47 -4.77
CA GLY A 329 9.41 -55.62 -4.62
C GLY A 329 8.89 -56.18 -5.95
N SER A 330 7.79 -56.93 -5.88
CA SER A 330 7.20 -57.64 -7.01
C SER A 330 5.97 -56.95 -7.62
N TYR A 331 5.38 -55.98 -6.93
CA TYR A 331 4.14 -55.35 -7.34
C TYR A 331 4.18 -53.83 -7.21
N SER A 332 3.40 -53.15 -8.04
CA SER A 332 3.03 -51.74 -7.88
C SER A 332 1.52 -51.57 -8.02
N VAL A 333 0.99 -50.38 -7.79
CA VAL A 333 -0.37 -50.05 -8.21
C VAL A 333 -0.36 -49.37 -9.56
N LYS A 334 -1.18 -49.86 -10.47
CA LYS A 334 -1.48 -49.22 -11.75
C LYS A 334 -2.82 -48.52 -11.68
N VAL A 335 -2.84 -47.22 -11.99
CA VAL A 335 -4.05 -46.42 -12.17
C VAL A 335 -4.18 -46.03 -13.63
N VAL A 336 -5.23 -46.51 -14.30
CA VAL A 336 -5.53 -46.21 -15.70
C VAL A 336 -6.66 -45.20 -15.75
N VAL A 337 -6.35 -43.94 -16.08
CA VAL A 337 -7.37 -42.92 -16.34
C VAL A 337 -7.91 -43.15 -17.75
N LYS A 338 -9.16 -43.60 -17.86
CA LYS A 338 -9.83 -43.90 -19.13
C LYS A 338 -10.41 -42.64 -19.76
N SER A 339 -10.99 -41.77 -18.94
CA SER A 339 -11.57 -40.47 -19.31
C SER A 339 -11.19 -39.42 -18.28
N ALA A 340 -10.69 -38.29 -18.74
CA ALA A 340 -10.30 -37.13 -17.94
C ALA A 340 -11.17 -35.92 -18.30
N THR A 341 -11.23 -34.94 -17.41
CA THR A 341 -12.14 -33.78 -17.54
C THR A 341 -11.40 -32.44 -17.57
N GLY A 342 -10.07 -32.45 -17.50
CA GLY A 342 -9.25 -31.25 -17.31
C GLY A 342 -9.09 -30.83 -15.84
N THR A 343 -9.86 -31.41 -14.91
CA THR A 343 -9.83 -31.07 -13.49
C THR A 343 -9.12 -32.16 -12.68
N GLU A 344 -8.01 -31.80 -12.02
CA GLU A 344 -7.09 -32.72 -11.32
C GLU A 344 -7.78 -33.62 -10.28
N TRP A 345 -8.64 -33.06 -9.42
CA TRP A 345 -9.26 -33.78 -8.29
C TRP A 345 -10.44 -34.70 -8.67
N HIS A 346 -10.88 -34.70 -9.94
CA HIS A 346 -12.00 -35.55 -10.37
C HIS A 346 -11.67 -37.05 -10.36
N ILE A 347 -10.39 -37.43 -10.48
CA ILE A 347 -9.89 -38.79 -10.22
C ILE A 347 -8.88 -38.73 -9.09
N GLN A 348 -9.15 -39.44 -8.01
CA GLN A 348 -8.28 -39.48 -6.83
C GLN A 348 -7.98 -40.91 -6.41
N PHE A 349 -6.70 -41.26 -6.38
CA PHE A 349 -6.25 -42.49 -5.74
C PHE A 349 -5.73 -42.15 -4.34
N LYS A 350 -6.38 -42.67 -3.30
CA LYS A 350 -6.18 -42.20 -1.92
C LYS A 350 -6.04 -43.34 -0.92
N GLN A 351 -5.39 -43.05 0.20
CA GLN A 351 -5.48 -43.85 1.44
C GLN A 351 -5.92 -42.92 2.57
N PRO A 352 -7.09 -43.20 3.21
CA PRO A 352 -7.58 -42.44 4.36
C PRO A 352 -6.95 -42.93 5.68
N THR A 353 -7.47 -42.45 6.80
CA THR A 353 -7.11 -42.83 8.19
C THR A 353 -5.73 -42.42 8.69
N LEU A 354 -5.08 -41.46 8.03
CA LEU A 354 -3.84 -40.86 8.52
C LEU A 354 -4.12 -39.97 9.74
N THR A 355 -3.14 -39.89 10.64
CA THR A 355 -3.18 -39.04 11.84
C THR A 355 -2.06 -38.01 11.80
N PHE A 356 -2.46 -36.74 11.84
CA PHE A 356 -1.57 -35.61 12.00
C PHE A 356 -1.83 -34.92 13.33
N LYS A 357 -0.75 -34.51 13.99
CA LYS A 357 -0.77 -33.70 15.21
C LYS A 357 -0.38 -32.28 14.84
N LYS A 358 -1.15 -31.30 15.31
CA LYS A 358 -0.85 -29.87 15.13
C LYS A 358 0.62 -29.60 15.45
N ASP A 359 1.24 -28.81 14.58
CA ASP A 359 2.63 -28.38 14.66
C ASP A 359 3.68 -29.48 14.51
N SER A 360 3.29 -30.73 14.22
CA SER A 360 4.22 -31.82 13.92
C SER A 360 4.52 -31.88 12.41
N LEU A 361 5.75 -32.28 12.08
CA LEU A 361 6.24 -32.36 10.71
C LEU A 361 6.10 -33.78 10.15
N TYR A 362 5.66 -33.88 8.91
CA TYR A 362 5.47 -35.14 8.19
C TYR A 362 6.14 -35.08 6.83
N THR A 363 6.64 -36.21 6.35
CA THR A 363 7.22 -36.36 5.00
C THR A 363 6.39 -37.37 4.23
N VAL A 364 6.01 -36.98 3.02
CA VAL A 364 5.48 -37.87 1.99
C VAL A 364 6.63 -38.29 1.09
N SER A 365 6.74 -39.58 0.81
CA SER A 365 7.63 -40.15 -0.20
C SER A 365 6.87 -41.17 -1.03
N PHE A 366 7.14 -41.23 -2.33
CA PHE A 366 6.59 -42.27 -3.21
C PHE A 366 7.47 -42.42 -4.45
N ALA A 367 7.55 -43.64 -4.96
CA ALA A 367 8.06 -43.89 -6.30
C ALA A 367 6.92 -43.80 -7.31
N ALA A 368 7.17 -43.16 -8.46
CA ALA A 368 6.19 -43.12 -9.54
C ALA A 368 6.83 -43.11 -10.92
N LYS A 369 6.08 -43.65 -11.90
CA LYS A 369 6.27 -43.44 -13.33
C LYS A 369 4.91 -43.36 -14.03
N ALA A 370 4.89 -42.89 -15.26
CA ALA A 370 3.69 -42.88 -16.09
C ALA A 370 3.98 -43.29 -17.55
N ASP A 371 2.96 -43.44 -18.37
CA ASP A 371 3.08 -43.79 -19.79
C ASP A 371 3.61 -42.64 -20.66
N ALA A 372 3.44 -41.41 -20.22
CA ALA A 372 4.06 -40.19 -20.74
C ALA A 372 4.44 -39.26 -19.59
N ALA A 373 5.11 -38.14 -19.89
CA ALA A 373 5.35 -37.12 -18.88
C ALA A 373 4.03 -36.44 -18.48
N HIS A 374 3.62 -36.57 -17.22
CA HIS A 374 2.34 -36.04 -16.72
C HIS A 374 2.55 -35.18 -15.48
N GLN A 375 1.86 -34.05 -15.39
CA GLN A 375 1.82 -33.26 -14.16
C GLN A 375 0.70 -33.76 -13.25
N ILE A 376 1.04 -34.12 -12.01
CA ILE A 376 0.08 -34.55 -11.00
C ILE A 376 0.20 -33.70 -9.73
N ASN A 377 -0.88 -33.59 -8.96
CA ASN A 377 -0.84 -33.08 -7.60
C ASN A 377 -0.88 -34.25 -6.62
N VAL A 378 0.01 -34.24 -5.63
CA VAL A 378 -0.05 -35.15 -4.47
C VAL A 378 -0.21 -34.32 -3.22
N SER A 379 -1.25 -34.62 -2.44
CA SER A 379 -1.58 -33.83 -1.25
C SER A 379 -2.02 -34.69 -0.07
N THR A 380 -1.85 -34.12 1.12
CA THR A 380 -2.43 -34.59 2.36
C THR A 380 -3.50 -33.61 2.79
N MET A 381 -4.66 -34.14 3.20
CA MET A 381 -5.84 -33.31 3.53
C MET A 381 -6.77 -34.05 4.47
N ASN A 382 -7.74 -33.34 5.05
CA ASN A 382 -8.84 -33.95 5.76
C ASN A 382 -9.68 -34.80 4.79
N ASP A 383 -10.10 -36.00 5.20
CA ASP A 383 -10.93 -36.93 4.41
C ASP A 383 -12.43 -36.68 4.59
N GLN A 384 -12.79 -35.54 5.17
CA GLN A 384 -14.16 -35.05 5.33
C GLN A 384 -14.21 -33.52 5.19
N SER A 385 -15.41 -33.00 4.89
CA SER A 385 -15.68 -31.55 4.86
C SER A 385 -15.26 -30.89 6.19
N PRO A 386 -14.53 -29.75 6.17
CA PRO A 386 -14.28 -28.84 5.05
C PRO A 386 -13.07 -29.15 4.15
N TRP A 387 -12.52 -30.38 4.16
CA TRP A 387 -11.45 -30.81 3.25
C TRP A 387 -10.13 -30.02 3.36
N ASN A 388 -9.83 -29.53 4.56
CA ASN A 388 -8.62 -28.75 4.85
C ASN A 388 -7.36 -29.46 4.35
N GLY A 389 -6.55 -28.78 3.54
CA GLY A 389 -5.25 -29.26 3.11
C GLY A 389 -4.19 -29.10 4.21
N TYR A 390 -3.35 -30.12 4.39
CA TYR A 390 -2.21 -30.08 5.32
C TYR A 390 -0.89 -29.87 4.60
N GLY A 391 -0.76 -30.36 3.38
CA GLY A 391 0.40 -30.14 2.52
C GLY A 391 0.16 -30.73 1.14
N GLY A 392 0.85 -30.23 0.12
CA GLY A 392 0.77 -30.80 -1.22
C GLY A 392 1.77 -30.18 -2.17
N LYS A 393 2.13 -30.93 -3.21
CA LYS A 393 3.10 -30.50 -4.22
C LYS A 393 2.73 -31.05 -5.58
N ASN A 394 2.95 -30.22 -6.61
CA ASN A 394 2.86 -30.65 -8.00
C ASN A 394 4.15 -31.32 -8.42
N PHE A 395 4.04 -32.46 -9.09
CA PHE A 395 5.17 -33.21 -9.62
C PHE A 395 4.99 -33.47 -11.12
N LEU A 396 6.07 -33.34 -11.88
CA LEU A 396 6.14 -33.86 -13.25
C LEU A 396 6.62 -35.30 -13.19
N ILE A 397 5.71 -36.26 -13.40
CA ILE A 397 6.00 -37.69 -13.38
C ILE A 397 6.55 -38.10 -14.73
N SER A 398 7.77 -38.64 -14.75
CA SER A 398 8.41 -39.09 -15.99
C SER A 398 7.99 -40.51 -16.42
N THR A 399 8.44 -40.94 -17.59
CA THR A 399 8.27 -42.32 -18.09
C THR A 399 9.15 -43.36 -17.37
N SER A 400 10.13 -42.89 -16.58
CA SER A 400 11.01 -43.72 -15.77
C SER A 400 10.64 -43.59 -14.28
N TRP A 401 10.89 -44.65 -13.52
CA TRP A 401 10.72 -44.63 -12.07
C TRP A 401 11.63 -43.57 -11.44
N ASN A 402 11.04 -42.70 -10.63
CA ASN A 402 11.75 -41.75 -9.79
C ASN A 402 11.07 -41.71 -8.43
N VAL A 403 11.83 -41.32 -7.40
CA VAL A 403 11.31 -41.07 -6.06
C VAL A 403 11.01 -39.58 -5.91
N TYR A 404 9.82 -39.28 -5.43
CA TYR A 404 9.33 -37.93 -5.19
C TYR A 404 9.04 -37.74 -3.71
N THR A 405 9.33 -36.55 -3.20
CA THR A 405 9.10 -36.23 -1.78
C THR A 405 8.67 -34.78 -1.56
N PHE A 406 7.88 -34.57 -0.51
CA PHE A 406 7.65 -33.27 0.10
C PHE A 406 7.38 -33.43 1.60
N SER A 407 7.69 -32.40 2.37
CA SER A 407 7.39 -32.34 3.81
C SER A 407 6.40 -31.22 4.09
N PHE A 408 5.60 -31.38 5.14
CA PHE A 408 4.63 -30.37 5.57
C PHE A 408 4.45 -30.39 7.09
N LYS A 409 4.14 -29.22 7.66
CA LYS A 409 3.79 -29.05 9.07
C LYS A 409 2.27 -29.08 9.19
N ALA A 410 1.73 -29.98 10.00
CA ALA A 410 0.29 -30.10 10.16
C ALA A 410 -0.30 -28.87 10.85
N SER A 411 -1.29 -28.24 10.22
CA SER A 411 -1.95 -27.02 10.71
C SER A 411 -2.92 -27.28 11.88
N GLU A 412 -3.37 -28.52 12.05
CA GLU A 412 -4.26 -28.95 13.13
C GLU A 412 -3.99 -30.41 13.51
N THR A 413 -4.54 -30.83 14.66
CA THR A 413 -4.57 -32.23 15.06
C THR A 413 -5.85 -32.86 14.52
N ASN A 414 -5.76 -33.96 13.78
CA ASN A 414 -6.93 -34.48 13.06
C ASN A 414 -7.32 -35.94 13.39
N ASN A 415 -6.78 -36.53 14.45
CA ASN A 415 -7.26 -37.77 15.09
C ASN A 415 -7.69 -38.93 14.15
N GLY A 416 -6.97 -39.15 13.04
CA GLY A 416 -7.26 -40.25 12.13
C GLY A 416 -8.20 -39.90 10.97
N HIS A 417 -8.47 -38.62 10.73
CA HIS A 417 -9.31 -38.17 9.62
C HIS A 417 -8.50 -37.63 8.43
N ALA A 418 -7.18 -37.81 8.36
CA ALA A 418 -6.42 -37.41 7.16
C ALA A 418 -6.43 -38.47 6.07
N ARG A 419 -6.12 -38.03 4.87
CA ARG A 419 -5.74 -38.87 3.74
C ARG A 419 -4.46 -38.37 3.08
N ILE A 420 -3.78 -39.28 2.38
CA ILE A 420 -2.94 -38.93 1.23
C ILE A 420 -3.77 -39.17 -0.03
N THR A 421 -3.65 -38.27 -1.01
CA THR A 421 -4.34 -38.38 -2.30
C THR A 421 -3.41 -38.06 -3.46
N PHE A 422 -3.49 -38.86 -4.51
CA PHE A 422 -2.89 -38.64 -5.82
C PHE A 422 -4.01 -38.19 -6.78
N GLN A 423 -3.92 -36.95 -7.25
CA GLN A 423 -4.92 -36.33 -8.12
C GLN A 423 -4.50 -36.50 -9.58
N LEU A 424 -5.28 -37.28 -10.32
CA LEU A 424 -4.90 -37.80 -11.65
C LEU A 424 -5.91 -37.42 -12.75
N GLY A 425 -6.93 -36.60 -12.44
CA GLY A 425 -8.08 -36.35 -13.33
C GLY A 425 -7.88 -35.33 -14.45
N LYS A 426 -6.68 -34.73 -14.56
CA LYS A 426 -6.38 -33.67 -15.52
C LYS A 426 -6.34 -34.16 -16.95
N GLU A 427 -5.60 -35.24 -17.18
CA GLU A 427 -5.33 -35.79 -18.50
C GLU A 427 -5.48 -37.31 -18.48
N LYS A 428 -5.73 -37.90 -19.65
CA LYS A 428 -5.79 -39.34 -19.81
C LYS A 428 -4.37 -39.92 -19.75
N GLY A 429 -4.16 -40.97 -18.96
CA GLY A 429 -2.86 -41.60 -18.83
C GLY A 429 -2.87 -42.80 -17.91
N THR A 430 -1.75 -43.51 -17.90
CA THR A 430 -1.50 -44.65 -17.00
C THR A 430 -0.38 -44.29 -16.04
N PHE A 431 -0.66 -44.45 -14.75
CA PHE A 431 0.25 -44.13 -13.66
C PHE A 431 0.59 -45.38 -12.88
N TRP A 432 1.86 -45.54 -12.55
CA TRP A 432 2.34 -46.54 -11.60
C TRP A 432 2.86 -45.84 -10.37
N LEU A 433 2.37 -46.26 -9.20
CA LEU A 433 2.83 -45.77 -7.91
C LEU A 433 3.36 -46.96 -7.11
N ASP A 434 4.42 -46.71 -6.36
CA ASP A 434 5.06 -47.71 -5.52
C ASP A 434 5.75 -47.04 -4.32
N GLU A 435 6.09 -47.81 -3.29
CA GLU A 435 6.79 -47.35 -2.08
C GLU A 435 6.20 -46.05 -1.49
N VAL A 436 4.86 -45.95 -1.43
CA VAL A 436 4.21 -44.79 -0.83
C VAL A 436 4.40 -44.81 0.69
N SER A 437 4.87 -43.70 1.24
CA SER A 437 5.18 -43.54 2.66
C SER A 437 4.72 -42.17 3.15
N VAL A 438 4.14 -42.16 4.35
CA VAL A 438 3.86 -40.95 5.10
C VAL A 438 4.31 -41.17 6.53
N THR A 439 5.45 -40.58 6.87
CA THR A 439 6.10 -40.76 8.17
C THR A 439 6.21 -39.43 8.88
N LYS A 440 6.52 -39.44 10.18
CA LYS A 440 7.04 -38.22 10.82
C LYS A 440 8.32 -37.84 10.09
N ALA A 441 8.43 -36.58 9.70
CA ALA A 441 9.54 -36.13 8.87
C ALA A 441 10.87 -36.39 9.56
N SER A 442 11.86 -36.83 8.80
CA SER A 442 13.24 -36.82 9.26
C SER A 442 13.68 -35.38 9.44
N LEU A 443 14.10 -35.04 10.66
CA LEU A 443 14.76 -33.77 10.92
C LEU A 443 16.26 -33.97 10.67
N ASN A 444 16.76 -33.41 9.58
CA ASN A 444 18.17 -33.48 9.25
C ASN A 444 18.98 -32.56 10.19
N GLY A 445 19.98 -33.12 10.86
CA GLY A 445 21.00 -32.34 11.56
C GLY A 445 22.16 -32.01 10.63
N LEU A 446 23.36 -32.48 10.97
CA LEU A 446 24.51 -32.51 10.07
C LEU A 446 24.39 -33.71 9.11
N LEU A 447 24.56 -33.48 7.82
CA LEU A 447 24.48 -34.54 6.79
C LEU A 447 25.74 -35.41 6.83
N ALA A 448 25.63 -36.65 6.36
CA ALA A 448 26.67 -37.67 6.55
C ALA A 448 28.03 -37.31 5.93
N ASP A 449 28.04 -36.53 4.86
CA ASP A 449 29.24 -36.09 4.15
C ASP A 449 29.68 -34.65 4.50
N GLU A 450 28.96 -33.96 5.39
CA GLU A 450 29.34 -32.63 5.87
C GLU A 450 30.36 -32.72 7.01
N GLN A 451 31.48 -32.02 6.83
CA GLN A 451 32.57 -31.90 7.79
C GLN A 451 33.04 -30.43 7.83
N LEU A 452 33.07 -29.89 9.04
CA LEU A 452 33.50 -28.52 9.31
C LEU A 452 34.97 -28.31 8.91
N GLU A 453 35.85 -29.27 9.21
CA GLU A 453 37.28 -29.19 8.88
C GLU A 453 37.53 -29.24 7.36
N GLN A 454 36.62 -29.85 6.59
CA GLN A 454 36.67 -29.87 5.13
C GLN A 454 36.00 -28.64 4.49
N ARG A 455 35.36 -27.77 5.29
CA ARG A 455 34.64 -26.56 4.84
C ARG A 455 33.59 -26.86 3.77
N ASN A 456 32.90 -27.98 3.89
CA ASN A 456 31.90 -28.45 2.94
C ASN A 456 30.48 -28.49 3.52
N VAL A 457 30.25 -27.87 4.69
CA VAL A 457 28.90 -27.78 5.30
C VAL A 457 28.03 -26.87 4.43
N ARG A 458 26.84 -27.34 4.06
CA ARG A 458 25.99 -26.69 3.06
C ARG A 458 24.99 -25.73 3.71
N ARG A 459 24.74 -24.62 3.00
CA ARG A 459 23.59 -23.73 3.29
C ARG A 459 22.29 -24.46 2.93
N ILE A 460 21.22 -24.15 3.66
CA ILE A 460 19.88 -24.73 3.41
C ILE A 460 19.04 -23.75 2.59
N ASN A 461 18.14 -24.24 1.75
CA ASN A 461 17.14 -23.38 1.12
C ASN A 461 16.09 -22.98 2.16
N TYR A 462 15.52 -21.79 2.02
CA TYR A 462 14.48 -21.31 2.93
C TYR A 462 13.28 -22.26 3.00
N ALA A 463 12.82 -22.75 1.84
CA ALA A 463 11.70 -23.69 1.74
C ALA A 463 11.97 -25.06 2.40
N ASP A 464 13.24 -25.42 2.59
CA ASP A 464 13.63 -26.70 3.18
C ASP A 464 13.86 -26.61 4.71
N CYS A 465 13.81 -25.40 5.29
CA CYS A 465 14.08 -25.17 6.73
C CYS A 465 13.26 -26.07 7.66
N VAL A 466 12.02 -26.39 7.27
CA VAL A 466 11.17 -27.28 8.07
C VAL A 466 11.81 -28.66 8.27
N SER A 467 12.54 -29.17 7.27
CA SER A 467 13.17 -30.50 7.27
C SER A 467 14.54 -30.57 7.96
N TYR A 468 14.97 -29.49 8.62
CA TYR A 468 16.23 -29.43 9.37
C TYR A 468 15.98 -29.16 10.86
N SER A 469 16.94 -29.56 11.71
CA SER A 469 16.88 -29.31 13.15
C SER A 469 16.83 -27.81 13.46
N ASP A 470 16.20 -27.47 14.60
CA ASP A 470 16.04 -26.09 15.02
C ASP A 470 17.37 -25.35 15.11
N GLN A 471 18.42 -26.00 15.64
CA GLN A 471 19.74 -25.37 15.77
C GLN A 471 20.36 -25.05 14.41
N ARG A 472 20.25 -25.94 13.42
CA ARG A 472 20.77 -25.68 12.07
C ARG A 472 20.06 -24.51 11.40
N VAL A 473 18.72 -24.45 11.55
CA VAL A 473 17.92 -23.32 11.01
C VAL A 473 18.28 -22.02 11.71
N LYS A 474 18.48 -22.06 13.03
CA LYS A 474 18.89 -20.88 13.79
C LYS A 474 20.22 -20.33 13.31
N ASP A 475 21.20 -21.20 13.11
CA ASP A 475 22.55 -20.81 12.69
C ASP A 475 22.57 -20.17 11.30
N ILE A 476 21.81 -20.69 10.33
CA ILE A 476 21.76 -20.09 8.99
C ILE A 476 21.00 -18.75 8.98
N SER A 477 19.93 -18.63 9.78
CA SER A 477 19.21 -17.37 9.95
C SER A 477 20.11 -16.32 10.59
N GLU A 478 20.81 -16.69 11.67
CA GLU A 478 21.79 -15.85 12.35
C GLU A 478 22.91 -15.45 11.39
N PHE A 479 23.43 -16.37 10.57
CA PHE A 479 24.46 -16.07 9.59
C PHE A 479 24.06 -14.95 8.63
N TYR A 480 22.87 -15.02 8.01
CA TYR A 480 22.44 -13.97 7.08
C TYR A 480 22.18 -12.64 7.77
N ILE A 481 21.55 -12.65 8.96
CA ILE A 481 21.32 -11.44 9.76
C ILE A 481 22.66 -10.80 10.13
N LYS A 482 23.62 -11.59 10.63
CA LYS A 482 24.92 -11.12 11.08
C LYS A 482 25.80 -10.62 9.93
N LEU A 483 25.79 -11.31 8.79
CA LEU A 483 26.52 -10.90 7.59
C LEU A 483 26.04 -9.51 7.11
N GLN A 484 24.74 -9.29 7.09
CA GLN A 484 24.17 -7.98 6.74
C GLN A 484 24.50 -6.90 7.78
N GLN A 485 24.40 -7.21 9.07
CA GLN A 485 24.80 -6.30 10.15
C GLN A 485 26.27 -5.91 10.07
N ASP A 486 27.14 -6.85 9.71
CA ASP A 486 28.59 -6.61 9.62
C ASP A 486 28.91 -5.70 8.44
N TYR A 487 28.26 -5.89 7.29
CA TYR A 487 28.32 -4.94 6.19
C TYR A 487 27.86 -3.54 6.63
N TYR A 488 26.70 -3.42 7.29
CA TYR A 488 26.20 -2.10 7.72
C TYR A 488 27.14 -1.42 8.69
N LYS A 489 27.68 -2.16 9.68
CA LYS A 489 28.64 -1.62 10.64
C LYS A 489 29.92 -1.13 9.94
N ASP A 490 30.45 -1.91 9.00
CA ASP A 490 31.64 -1.52 8.23
C ASP A 490 31.37 -0.29 7.36
N MET A 491 30.26 -0.26 6.63
CA MET A 491 29.89 0.88 5.78
C MET A 491 29.61 2.13 6.61
N PHE A 492 28.88 2.03 7.71
CA PHE A 492 28.58 3.17 8.58
C PHE A 492 29.85 3.69 9.28
N ALA A 493 30.74 2.80 9.73
CA ALA A 493 32.03 3.20 10.28
C ALA A 493 32.88 3.94 9.24
N TYR A 494 32.92 3.47 7.99
CA TYR A 494 33.59 4.19 6.92
C TYR A 494 32.98 5.58 6.67
N LEU A 495 31.65 5.67 6.58
CA LEU A 495 30.94 6.93 6.35
C LEU A 495 31.16 7.94 7.50
N LYS A 496 31.03 7.51 8.76
CA LYS A 496 31.17 8.39 9.93
C LYS A 496 32.63 8.69 10.26
N ASN A 497 33.48 7.67 10.35
CA ASN A 497 34.83 7.79 10.90
C ASN A 497 35.88 8.14 9.83
N THR A 498 35.68 7.73 8.58
CA THR A 498 36.61 8.02 7.48
C THR A 498 36.17 9.24 6.68
N LEU A 499 34.90 9.32 6.26
CA LEU A 499 34.41 10.45 5.46
C LEU A 499 33.89 11.63 6.30
N GLY A 500 33.58 11.41 7.58
CA GLY A 500 33.08 12.47 8.47
C GLY A 500 31.61 12.81 8.29
N VAL A 501 30.76 11.87 7.86
CA VAL A 501 29.30 12.05 7.77
C VAL A 501 28.72 12.37 9.15
N LYS A 502 27.94 13.45 9.26
CA LYS A 502 27.40 13.97 10.54
C LYS A 502 25.91 13.68 10.77
N VAL A 503 25.21 13.20 9.74
CA VAL A 503 23.75 12.99 9.78
C VAL A 503 23.38 11.52 9.97
N PRO A 504 22.14 11.20 10.40
CA PRO A 504 21.64 9.84 10.53
C PRO A 504 21.80 9.01 9.26
N ILE A 505 22.19 7.74 9.42
CA ILE A 505 22.38 6.78 8.33
C ILE A 505 21.46 5.56 8.52
N VAL A 506 20.82 5.10 7.44
CA VAL A 506 20.06 3.84 7.38
C VAL A 506 20.64 2.88 6.35
N GLY A 507 20.37 1.58 6.56
CA GLY A 507 20.76 0.50 5.66
C GLY A 507 19.96 0.48 4.36
N THR A 508 18.66 0.25 4.49
CA THR A 508 17.68 0.07 3.40
C THR A 508 16.26 0.44 3.86
N ASN A 509 15.30 0.43 2.93
CA ASN A 509 13.93 0.95 3.10
C ASN A 509 12.79 -0.01 2.69
N TRP A 510 13.05 -1.31 2.53
CA TRP A 510 12.00 -2.33 2.35
C TRP A 510 12.28 -3.55 3.21
N ASN A 511 11.28 -3.96 4.01
CA ASN A 511 11.47 -4.91 5.11
C ASN A 511 10.53 -6.11 4.98
N LEU A 512 11.06 -7.32 4.96
CA LEU A 512 10.28 -8.57 4.90
C LEU A 512 9.82 -9.05 6.29
N GLY A 513 10.24 -8.41 7.38
CA GLY A 513 9.81 -8.76 8.74
C GLY A 513 10.90 -8.58 9.79
N ALA A 514 10.72 -9.24 10.94
CA ALA A 514 11.57 -9.03 12.11
C ALA A 514 13.06 -9.36 11.87
N ALA A 515 13.38 -10.31 10.99
CA ALA A 515 14.77 -10.64 10.67
C ALA A 515 15.50 -9.49 9.94
N ASP A 516 14.85 -8.87 8.95
CA ASP A 516 15.40 -7.71 8.24
C ASP A 516 15.53 -6.50 9.16
N LEU A 517 14.51 -6.26 9.98
CA LEU A 517 14.52 -5.16 10.92
C LEU A 517 15.57 -5.36 12.02
N ALA A 518 15.80 -6.60 12.47
CA ALA A 518 16.89 -6.93 13.38
C ALA A 518 18.25 -6.66 12.73
N ALA A 519 18.43 -6.96 11.45
CA ALA A 519 19.65 -6.62 10.73
C ALA A 519 19.84 -5.11 10.60
N GLN A 520 18.77 -4.36 10.34
CA GLN A 520 18.79 -2.90 10.14
C GLN A 520 18.86 -2.10 11.44
N SER A 521 18.54 -2.70 12.59
CA SER A 521 18.54 -2.05 13.90
C SER A 521 19.88 -1.39 14.30
N VAL A 522 20.96 -1.68 13.56
CA VAL A 522 22.28 -1.04 13.70
C VAL A 522 22.35 0.38 13.12
N GLY A 523 21.41 0.78 12.25
CA GLY A 523 21.33 2.14 11.68
C GLY A 523 20.84 3.18 12.67
N ASP A 524 21.03 4.47 12.35
CA ASP A 524 20.63 5.58 13.23
C ASP A 524 19.10 5.76 13.27
N TYR A 525 18.39 5.34 12.23
CA TYR A 525 16.93 5.39 12.09
C TYR A 525 16.40 4.16 11.35
N VAL A 526 15.08 3.99 11.32
CA VAL A 526 14.39 2.91 10.59
C VAL A 526 13.57 3.51 9.45
N ASP A 527 13.55 2.83 8.32
CA ASP A 527 12.82 3.27 7.13
C ASP A 527 11.99 2.14 6.55
N ASN A 528 10.89 2.48 5.88
CA ASN A 528 10.08 1.54 5.13
C ASN A 528 9.33 2.28 4.00
N HIS A 529 8.69 1.52 3.11
CA HIS A 529 7.85 2.10 2.08
C HIS A 529 6.72 1.17 1.64
N SER A 530 5.72 1.72 0.94
CA SER A 530 4.62 0.93 0.42
C SER A 530 3.84 1.64 -0.68
N TYR A 531 3.22 0.86 -1.56
CA TYR A 531 2.43 1.36 -2.69
C TYR A 531 1.06 0.69 -2.68
N TRP A 532 0.00 1.50 -2.75
CA TRP A 532 -1.33 0.96 -2.94
C TRP A 532 -1.61 0.81 -4.43
N ASP A 533 -2.14 -0.35 -4.84
CA ASP A 533 -2.51 -0.64 -6.22
C ASP A 533 -1.37 -0.39 -7.22
N HIS A 534 -0.17 -0.84 -6.85
CA HIS A 534 1.04 -0.73 -7.65
C HIS A 534 0.84 -1.31 -9.06
N PRO A 535 1.40 -0.70 -10.13
CA PRO A 535 1.29 -1.27 -11.48
C PRO A 535 1.92 -2.65 -11.53
N SER A 536 1.20 -3.61 -12.13
CA SER A 536 1.70 -4.96 -12.39
C SER A 536 2.18 -5.05 -13.83
N PHE A 537 3.26 -5.78 -14.06
CA PHE A 537 3.92 -5.91 -15.38
C PHE A 537 3.88 -7.38 -15.83
N PRO A 538 2.86 -7.82 -16.58
CA PRO A 538 2.58 -9.24 -16.79
C PRO A 538 3.67 -10.01 -17.55
N ASN A 539 4.27 -9.41 -18.58
CA ASN A 539 5.25 -10.10 -19.42
C ASN A 539 6.63 -9.46 -19.38
N ILE A 540 6.71 -8.13 -19.36
CA ILE A 540 7.98 -7.38 -19.41
C ILE A 540 8.07 -6.48 -18.18
N PRO A 541 9.00 -6.75 -17.23
CA PRO A 541 9.19 -5.91 -16.05
C PRO A 541 9.36 -4.44 -16.43
N TRP A 542 8.64 -3.55 -15.75
CA TRP A 542 8.68 -2.09 -15.95
C TRP A 542 8.34 -1.61 -17.36
N SER A 543 7.60 -2.40 -18.15
CA SER A 543 7.21 -2.01 -19.51
C SER A 543 6.26 -0.81 -19.54
N SER A 544 6.58 0.16 -20.41
CA SER A 544 5.73 1.33 -20.67
C SER A 544 4.43 1.02 -21.42
N THR A 545 4.33 -0.16 -22.04
CA THR A 545 3.19 -0.57 -22.88
C THR A 545 2.50 -1.83 -22.39
N ASP A 546 3.11 -2.59 -21.46
CA ASP A 546 2.58 -3.85 -20.92
C ASP A 546 2.53 -3.78 -19.40
N TRP A 547 1.47 -3.12 -18.91
CA TRP A 547 1.25 -2.94 -17.49
C TRP A 547 -0.23 -2.81 -17.20
N LEU A 548 -0.62 -3.16 -15.98
CA LEU A 548 -2.00 -3.15 -15.49
C LEU A 548 -2.07 -2.55 -14.08
N ILE A 549 -3.19 -1.93 -13.75
CA ILE A 549 -3.57 -1.47 -12.42
C ILE A 549 -4.92 -2.12 -12.05
N SER A 550 -5.13 -2.46 -10.77
CA SER A 550 -6.41 -3.06 -10.34
C SER A 550 -7.52 -2.04 -10.24
N ASN A 551 -7.14 -0.76 -10.08
CA ASN A 551 -7.99 0.40 -9.91
C ASN A 551 -8.95 0.23 -8.73
N LYS A 552 -8.39 -0.06 -7.55
CA LYS A 552 -9.13 -0.38 -6.33
C LYS A 552 -9.06 0.77 -5.32
N PRO A 553 -10.19 1.13 -4.67
CA PRO A 553 -10.15 2.07 -3.56
C PRO A 553 -9.59 1.38 -2.32
N MET A 554 -8.51 1.92 -1.76
CA MET A 554 -7.94 1.47 -0.49
C MET A 554 -8.96 1.59 0.62
N VAL A 555 -9.79 2.63 0.63
CA VAL A 555 -10.79 2.85 1.68
C VAL A 555 -11.78 1.68 1.86
N LYS A 556 -11.92 0.76 0.88
CA LYS A 556 -12.75 -0.45 0.95
C LYS A 556 -11.96 -1.74 1.19
N ASP A 557 -10.65 -1.67 1.41
CA ASP A 557 -9.83 -2.86 1.67
C ASP A 557 -9.96 -3.33 3.13
N ALA A 558 -10.53 -4.52 3.31
CA ALA A 558 -10.74 -5.13 4.63
C ALA A 558 -9.46 -5.64 5.31
N ASN A 559 -8.32 -5.61 4.62
CA ASN A 559 -7.02 -6.01 5.15
C ASN A 559 -6.24 -4.82 5.74
N GLY A 560 -6.79 -3.59 5.66
CA GLY A 560 -6.12 -2.38 6.14
C GLY A 560 -5.21 -1.72 5.11
N GLY A 561 -5.29 -2.13 3.84
CA GLY A 561 -4.49 -1.56 2.77
C GLY A 561 -2.99 -1.75 2.99
N THR A 562 -2.22 -0.69 2.77
CA THR A 562 -0.76 -0.68 2.97
C THR A 562 -0.33 -0.35 4.40
N ILE A 563 -1.24 0.16 5.24
CA ILE A 563 -0.91 0.69 6.57
C ILE A 563 -0.31 -0.38 7.50
N PRO A 564 -0.84 -1.62 7.60
CA PRO A 564 -0.23 -2.63 8.44
C PRO A 564 1.17 -3.06 7.99
N GLY A 565 1.46 -3.01 6.69
CA GLY A 565 2.80 -3.27 6.16
C GLY A 565 3.82 -2.20 6.56
N LEU A 566 3.36 -0.96 6.75
CA LEU A 566 4.19 0.17 7.17
C LEU A 566 4.41 0.21 8.68
N PHE A 567 3.41 -0.13 9.50
CA PHE A 567 3.43 0.23 10.92
C PHE A 567 3.31 -0.93 11.91
N ALA A 568 3.05 -2.17 11.48
CA ALA A 568 2.92 -3.30 12.40
C ALA A 568 4.29 -3.78 12.94
N GLY A 569 4.82 -3.12 13.96
CA GLY A 569 6.09 -3.47 14.59
C GLY A 569 7.33 -3.11 13.76
N VAL A 570 7.17 -2.27 12.74
CA VAL A 570 8.27 -1.75 11.92
C VAL A 570 8.97 -0.58 12.62
N PRO A 571 8.26 0.48 13.09
CA PRO A 571 8.93 1.56 13.83
C PRO A 571 9.58 1.03 15.11
N MET A 572 10.73 1.58 15.50
CA MET A 572 11.40 1.21 16.74
C MET A 572 11.24 2.30 17.80
N ALA A 573 11.04 1.90 19.07
CA ALA A 573 10.70 2.84 20.14
C ALA A 573 11.74 3.95 20.38
N ASN A 574 13.02 3.69 20.09
CA ASN A 574 14.14 4.61 20.38
C ASN A 574 14.89 5.06 19.12
N LYS A 575 14.24 5.02 17.95
CA LYS A 575 14.84 5.46 16.69
C LYS A 575 13.83 6.24 15.87
N PRO A 576 14.27 7.29 15.16
CA PRO A 576 13.42 7.96 14.18
C PRO A 576 12.89 6.98 13.15
N TYR A 577 11.70 7.27 12.63
CA TYR A 577 11.06 6.44 11.62
C TYR A 577 10.66 7.26 10.40
N THR A 578 11.01 6.76 9.21
CA THR A 578 10.60 7.36 7.94
C THR A 578 9.77 6.41 7.10
N VAL A 579 8.90 7.00 6.28
CA VAL A 579 8.30 6.37 5.11
C VAL A 579 8.92 7.04 3.88
N SER A 580 10.01 6.50 3.34
CA SER A 580 10.76 7.16 2.26
C SER A 580 10.10 7.07 0.89
N GLU A 581 9.13 6.17 0.71
CA GLU A 581 8.33 6.07 -0.50
C GLU A 581 6.87 5.70 -0.16
N TYR A 582 5.91 6.46 -0.68
CA TYR A 582 4.50 6.13 -0.63
C TYR A 582 3.78 6.68 -1.86
N ASN A 583 2.91 5.89 -2.49
CA ASN A 583 2.11 6.36 -3.61
C ASN A 583 0.85 5.53 -3.88
N HIS A 584 -0.12 6.19 -4.53
CA HIS A 584 -1.23 5.55 -5.24
C HIS A 584 -1.10 5.98 -6.72
N PRO A 585 -0.72 5.07 -7.63
CA PRO A 585 -0.21 5.41 -8.95
C PRO A 585 -1.30 5.97 -9.87
N PHE A 586 -0.93 6.91 -10.74
CA PHE A 586 -1.74 7.32 -11.87
C PHE A 586 -1.71 6.23 -12.95
N PRO A 587 -2.84 5.93 -13.63
CA PRO A 587 -4.14 6.59 -13.62
C PRO A 587 -5.19 5.92 -12.69
N ASN A 588 -4.90 5.68 -11.40
CA ASN A 588 -5.90 5.20 -10.44
C ASN A 588 -6.98 6.26 -10.17
N GLN A 589 -8.26 5.92 -10.35
CA GLN A 589 -9.37 6.86 -10.12
C GLN A 589 -9.59 7.20 -8.62
N PHE A 590 -9.02 6.40 -7.73
CA PHE A 590 -9.14 6.52 -6.27
C PHE A 590 -7.91 7.15 -5.59
N GLN A 591 -6.87 7.49 -6.36
CA GLN A 591 -5.60 8.01 -5.82
C GLN A 591 -5.74 9.30 -4.98
N ALA A 592 -6.86 10.00 -5.05
CA ALA A 592 -7.17 11.15 -4.20
C ALA A 592 -7.10 10.81 -2.70
N GLU A 593 -7.22 9.53 -2.32
CA GLU A 593 -7.16 9.07 -0.94
C GLU A 593 -5.74 9.01 -0.35
N ALA A 594 -4.70 8.97 -1.21
CA ALA A 594 -3.32 8.67 -0.80
C ALA A 594 -2.78 9.61 0.28
N VAL A 595 -2.89 10.93 0.04
CA VAL A 595 -2.23 11.96 0.87
C VAL A 595 -2.78 11.97 2.29
N ASN A 596 -4.10 11.94 2.45
CA ASN A 596 -4.71 11.98 3.77
C ASN A 596 -4.55 10.66 4.54
N PHE A 597 -4.57 9.50 3.86
CA PHE A 597 -4.28 8.21 4.51
C PHE A 597 -2.87 8.18 5.12
N ILE A 598 -1.85 8.54 4.34
CA ILE A 598 -0.48 8.49 4.84
C ILE A 598 -0.21 9.61 5.84
N LEU A 599 -0.81 10.79 5.69
CA LEU A 599 -0.77 11.87 6.68
C LEU A 599 -1.26 11.39 8.05
N GLY A 600 -2.47 10.82 8.09
CA GLY A 600 -3.09 10.41 9.34
C GLY A 600 -2.33 9.29 10.03
N TYR A 601 -2.08 8.19 9.33
CA TYR A 601 -1.45 7.03 9.94
C TYR A 601 0.04 7.22 10.24
N SER A 602 0.76 8.05 9.49
CA SER A 602 2.14 8.41 9.83
C SER A 602 2.18 9.32 11.07
N SER A 603 1.25 10.27 11.19
CA SER A 603 1.15 11.12 12.39
C SER A 603 0.78 10.29 13.61
N PHE A 604 -0.21 9.40 13.48
CA PHE A 604 -0.68 8.53 14.57
C PHE A 604 0.41 7.56 15.07
N ASN A 605 1.20 7.00 14.16
CA ASN A 605 2.26 6.06 14.51
C ASN A 605 3.60 6.73 14.87
N GLY A 606 3.68 8.06 14.84
CA GLY A 606 4.87 8.81 15.23
C GLY A 606 6.02 8.66 14.23
N ALA A 607 5.73 8.74 12.92
CA ALA A 607 6.77 8.87 11.91
C ALA A 607 7.37 10.29 11.92
N ASP A 608 8.70 10.38 11.76
CA ASP A 608 9.42 11.63 11.64
C ASP A 608 9.51 12.14 10.20
N GLY A 609 9.37 11.26 9.21
CA GLY A 609 9.48 11.60 7.80
C GLY A 609 8.51 10.84 6.90
N VAL A 610 7.92 11.54 5.95
CA VAL A 610 7.11 10.94 4.87
C VAL A 610 7.53 11.56 3.55
N MET A 611 7.90 10.73 2.58
CA MET A 611 8.28 11.14 1.24
C MET A 611 7.41 10.41 0.20
N LEU A 612 6.60 11.19 -0.53
CA LEU A 612 5.72 10.64 -1.56
C LEU A 612 6.54 10.32 -2.82
N PHE A 613 6.35 9.13 -3.37
CA PHE A 613 7.07 8.67 -4.56
C PHE A 613 6.21 8.89 -5.80
N ASP A 614 6.62 9.54 -6.88
CA ASP A 614 7.78 10.40 -7.00
C ASP A 614 7.32 11.86 -7.15
N TYR A 615 8.13 12.81 -6.67
CA TYR A 615 7.90 14.21 -7.00
C TYR A 615 8.02 14.39 -8.51
N GLY A 616 9.06 13.85 -9.12
CA GLY A 616 9.16 13.74 -10.57
C GLY A 616 10.30 12.82 -10.99
N SER A 617 10.06 12.06 -12.06
CA SER A 617 11.05 11.20 -12.72
C SER A 617 11.49 11.70 -14.10
N SER A 618 10.79 12.70 -14.66
CA SER A 618 10.98 13.24 -16.00
C SER A 618 11.87 14.49 -16.02
N SER A 619 12.55 14.74 -17.14
CA SER A 619 13.21 16.03 -17.41
C SER A 619 12.21 17.13 -17.83
N ASN A 620 10.95 16.77 -18.12
CA ASN A 620 9.89 17.72 -18.43
C ASN A 620 9.25 18.27 -17.16
N TRP A 621 9.66 19.47 -16.77
CA TRP A 621 9.14 20.15 -15.58
C TRP A 621 7.95 21.07 -15.85
N VAL A 622 7.68 21.40 -17.12
CA VAL A 622 6.88 22.57 -17.50
C VAL A 622 5.47 22.20 -17.93
N ASP A 623 5.29 21.06 -18.61
CA ASP A 623 3.99 20.68 -19.14
C ASP A 623 2.99 20.27 -18.05
N ASP A 624 1.76 20.77 -18.16
CA ASP A 624 0.64 20.38 -17.30
C ASP A 624 0.05 19.03 -17.75
N LYS A 625 0.79 17.96 -17.50
CA LYS A 625 0.41 16.59 -17.82
C LYS A 625 1.06 15.63 -16.83
N VAL A 626 0.34 14.59 -16.41
CA VAL A 626 0.95 13.45 -15.71
C VAL A 626 1.49 12.46 -16.75
N ASP A 627 2.80 12.26 -16.80
CA ASP A 627 3.50 11.49 -17.84
C ASP A 627 4.22 10.23 -17.30
N SER A 628 3.97 9.88 -16.04
CA SER A 628 4.54 8.73 -15.34
C SER A 628 3.50 8.09 -14.43
N TYR A 629 3.72 6.82 -14.07
CA TYR A 629 2.85 6.09 -13.14
C TYR A 629 2.80 6.75 -11.76
N PHE A 630 3.91 7.33 -11.31
CA PHE A 630 4.07 7.75 -9.93
C PHE A 630 4.22 9.25 -9.74
N SER A 631 4.43 10.02 -10.81
CA SER A 631 4.75 11.44 -10.67
C SER A 631 3.61 12.28 -10.14
N ILE A 632 3.91 13.00 -9.05
CA ILE A 632 2.94 13.85 -8.35
C ILE A 632 3.15 15.34 -8.65
N ASN A 633 4.32 15.81 -9.09
CA ASN A 633 4.58 17.24 -9.33
C ASN A 633 3.55 17.90 -10.25
N ARG A 634 3.12 17.18 -11.30
CA ARG A 634 2.12 17.61 -12.29
C ARG A 634 0.72 17.05 -12.03
N ASN A 635 0.53 16.33 -10.92
CA ASN A 635 -0.76 15.77 -10.55
C ASN A 635 -1.49 16.75 -9.60
N PRO A 636 -2.51 17.50 -10.08
CA PRO A 636 -3.10 18.56 -9.28
C PRO A 636 -3.82 18.04 -8.03
N ILE A 637 -4.34 16.81 -8.04
CA ILE A 637 -5.08 16.26 -6.90
C ILE A 637 -4.15 15.83 -5.76
N PHE A 638 -2.90 15.47 -6.05
CA PHE A 638 -1.87 15.31 -5.02
C PHE A 638 -1.43 16.68 -4.53
N MET A 639 -0.95 17.52 -5.43
CA MET A 639 -0.29 18.78 -5.06
C MET A 639 -1.23 19.79 -4.40
N ALA A 640 -2.53 19.75 -4.69
CA ALA A 640 -3.52 20.58 -4.00
C ALA A 640 -3.66 20.21 -2.51
N GLN A 641 -3.47 18.94 -2.14
CA GLN A 641 -3.57 18.47 -0.76
C GLN A 641 -2.31 18.76 0.06
N PHE A 642 -1.16 18.92 -0.61
CA PHE A 642 0.15 19.05 0.04
C PHE A 642 0.26 20.20 1.04
N PRO A 643 -0.16 21.45 0.75
CA PRO A 643 -0.04 22.55 1.71
C PRO A 643 -0.70 22.24 3.06
N ALA A 644 -1.92 21.69 3.04
CA ALA A 644 -2.65 21.36 4.25
C ALA A 644 -2.04 20.16 4.99
N ALA A 645 -1.69 19.09 4.26
CA ALA A 645 -1.08 17.89 4.82
C ALA A 645 0.30 18.16 5.43
N ALA A 646 1.17 18.87 4.71
CA ALA A 646 2.49 19.25 5.18
C ALA A 646 2.41 20.12 6.45
N TYR A 647 1.48 21.09 6.48
CA TYR A 647 1.28 21.91 7.67
C TYR A 647 0.78 21.09 8.87
N ALA A 648 -0.18 20.20 8.65
CA ALA A 648 -0.70 19.32 9.71
C ALA A 648 0.37 18.37 10.26
N PHE A 649 1.15 17.71 9.40
CA PHE A 649 2.20 16.78 9.78
C PHE A 649 3.33 17.47 10.54
N ARG A 650 3.86 18.56 9.98
CA ARG A 650 5.05 19.27 10.50
C ARG A 650 4.78 20.01 11.81
N ASN A 651 3.53 20.38 12.08
CA ASN A 651 3.13 21.04 13.33
C ASN A 651 2.45 20.08 14.32
N GLY A 652 2.40 18.78 14.03
CA GLY A 652 1.82 17.78 14.95
C GLY A 652 0.34 18.02 15.25
N LEU A 653 -0.45 18.47 14.27
CA LEU A 653 -1.89 18.72 14.47
C LEU A 653 -2.70 17.44 14.71
N ILE A 654 -2.17 16.30 14.25
CA ILE A 654 -2.72 14.97 14.49
C ILE A 654 -1.82 14.31 15.54
N ALA A 655 -2.43 13.88 16.65
CA ALA A 655 -1.73 13.32 17.78
C ALA A 655 -1.29 11.87 17.49
N GLU A 656 -0.17 11.49 18.11
CA GLU A 656 0.26 10.10 18.18
C GLU A 656 -0.71 9.26 19.03
N SER A 657 -0.57 7.94 18.93
CA SER A 657 -1.29 6.96 19.74
C SER A 657 -1.21 7.28 21.23
N SER A 658 -2.35 7.20 21.92
CA SER A 658 -2.45 7.44 23.36
C SER A 658 -1.89 6.29 24.19
N SER A 659 -1.82 5.09 23.61
CA SER A 659 -1.37 3.86 24.25
C SER A 659 -0.52 2.99 23.29
N PRO A 660 0.69 3.45 22.91
CA PRO A 660 1.57 2.68 22.03
C PRO A 660 1.98 1.35 22.67
N LYS A 661 1.96 0.27 21.89
CA LYS A 661 2.38 -1.06 22.33
C LYS A 661 3.79 -1.35 21.83
N ASN A 662 4.65 -1.82 22.74
CA ASN A 662 6.00 -2.25 22.40
C ASN A 662 6.07 -3.78 22.27
N VAL A 663 6.57 -4.26 21.13
CA VAL A 663 6.87 -5.68 20.92
C VAL A 663 8.37 -5.94 21.10
N ASN A 664 8.71 -7.02 21.80
CA ASN A 664 10.07 -7.44 22.08
C ASN A 664 10.25 -8.89 21.65
N TYR A 665 11.37 -9.17 21.01
CA TYR A 665 11.70 -10.50 20.48
C TYR A 665 12.92 -11.08 21.20
N LYS A 666 12.90 -12.40 21.40
CA LYS A 666 14.14 -13.17 21.61
C LYS A 666 14.80 -13.43 20.24
N PRO A 667 16.14 -13.45 20.13
CA PRO A 667 16.81 -13.77 18.87
C PRO A 667 16.39 -15.14 18.33
N GLU A 668 16.27 -16.12 19.22
CA GLU A 668 15.89 -17.50 18.88
C GLU A 668 14.53 -17.59 18.18
N THR A 669 13.58 -16.73 18.56
CA THR A 669 12.26 -16.65 17.95
C THR A 669 12.37 -16.12 16.51
N ILE A 670 13.18 -15.08 16.30
CA ILE A 670 13.44 -14.53 14.96
C ILE A 670 14.14 -15.58 14.09
N TYR A 671 15.16 -16.25 14.63
CA TYR A 671 15.97 -17.21 13.88
C TYR A 671 15.17 -18.45 13.45
N LEU A 672 14.12 -18.82 14.18
CA LEU A 672 13.22 -19.94 13.86
C LEU A 672 12.02 -19.56 12.98
N MET A 673 11.82 -18.27 12.64
CA MET A 673 10.73 -17.85 11.76
C MET A 673 10.61 -18.65 10.45
N PRO A 674 11.70 -19.06 9.76
CA PRO A 674 11.60 -19.87 8.54
C PRO A 674 10.86 -21.20 8.70
N LYS A 675 10.80 -21.76 9.92
CA LYS A 675 10.05 -23.02 10.18
C LYS A 675 8.55 -22.80 10.29
N ASN A 676 8.12 -21.56 10.49
CA ASN A 676 6.74 -21.18 10.73
C ASN A 676 6.18 -20.24 9.65
N ASP A 677 7.00 -19.80 8.69
CA ASP A 677 6.56 -18.99 7.57
C ASP A 677 5.66 -19.82 6.64
N THR A 678 4.43 -19.34 6.43
CA THR A 678 3.43 -19.96 5.55
C THR A 678 3.64 -19.60 4.07
N ASN A 679 4.79 -19.02 3.73
CA ASN A 679 5.17 -18.63 2.37
C ASN A 679 4.31 -17.49 1.80
N SER A 680 3.73 -16.66 2.67
CA SER A 680 3.03 -15.45 2.24
C SER A 680 4.03 -14.40 1.73
N TRP A 681 3.65 -13.66 0.69
CA TRP A 681 4.42 -12.54 0.14
C TRP A 681 4.57 -11.37 1.12
N GLY A 682 3.71 -11.29 2.15
CA GLY A 682 3.76 -10.24 3.16
C GLY A 682 4.78 -10.50 4.27
N SER A 683 5.15 -9.44 4.98
CA SER A 683 6.08 -9.55 6.10
C SER A 683 5.58 -10.50 7.19
N SER A 684 6.34 -11.53 7.57
CA SER A 684 5.88 -12.44 8.63
C SER A 684 6.03 -11.74 9.98
N VAL A 685 4.91 -11.46 10.65
CA VAL A 685 4.90 -11.02 12.06
C VAL A 685 4.20 -12.08 12.91
N LEU A 686 4.42 -12.03 14.23
CA LEU A 686 3.88 -13.01 15.16
C LEU A 686 2.53 -12.59 15.76
N PHE A 687 1.93 -11.49 15.32
CA PHE A 687 0.70 -10.93 15.84
C PHE A 687 -0.18 -10.39 14.71
N GLU A 688 -1.42 -10.02 15.01
CA GLU A 688 -2.34 -9.48 14.02
C GLU A 688 -1.95 -8.05 13.60
N LYS A 689 -1.52 -7.89 12.34
CA LYS A 689 -0.97 -6.63 11.81
C LYS A 689 -1.97 -5.48 11.88
N LYS A 690 -3.27 -5.75 11.72
CA LYS A 690 -4.32 -4.74 11.76
C LYS A 690 -4.44 -4.02 13.11
N LEU A 691 -3.80 -4.53 14.17
CA LEU A 691 -3.65 -3.79 15.43
C LEU A 691 -3.02 -2.40 15.22
N SER A 692 -2.14 -2.24 14.21
CA SER A 692 -1.56 -0.95 13.81
C SER A 692 -2.56 0.09 13.29
N LEU A 693 -3.80 -0.33 12.97
CA LEU A 693 -4.88 0.57 12.57
C LEU A 693 -5.56 1.25 13.76
N VAL A 694 -5.39 0.70 14.97
CA VAL A 694 -6.09 1.14 16.19
C VAL A 694 -5.13 1.54 17.34
N ASN A 695 -3.92 0.96 17.37
CA ASN A 695 -2.85 1.33 18.30
C ASN A 695 -1.54 1.47 17.55
N SER A 696 -0.65 2.38 17.97
CA SER A 696 0.73 2.32 17.47
C SER A 696 1.43 1.07 18.00
N ILE A 697 2.11 0.33 17.11
CA ILE A 697 2.88 -0.86 17.47
C ILE A 697 4.35 -0.64 17.10
N LYS A 698 5.21 -0.46 18.11
CA LYS A 698 6.65 -0.23 17.92
C LYS A 698 7.44 -1.46 18.38
N THR A 699 8.58 -1.75 17.74
CA THR A 699 9.53 -2.73 18.27
C THR A 699 10.44 -2.07 19.30
N GLY A 700 10.48 -2.64 20.50
CA GLY A 700 11.41 -2.21 21.55
C GLY A 700 12.81 -2.78 21.32
N ASN A 701 12.92 -4.12 21.20
CA ASN A 701 14.20 -4.81 21.10
C ASN A 701 14.09 -6.14 20.34
N TYR A 702 15.05 -6.43 19.46
CA TYR A 702 15.19 -7.71 18.74
C TYR A 702 16.05 -8.76 19.48
N ASN A 703 16.67 -8.37 20.58
CA ASN A 703 17.51 -9.18 21.45
C ASN A 703 17.12 -8.97 22.93
N SER A 704 15.85 -9.22 23.25
CA SER A 704 15.32 -9.09 24.61
C SER A 704 15.39 -10.40 25.38
N GLY A 705 15.70 -10.34 26.68
CA GLY A 705 15.54 -11.49 27.59
C GLY A 705 14.07 -11.80 27.90
N ILE A 706 13.19 -10.80 27.78
CA ILE A 706 11.74 -10.91 28.00
C ILE A 706 11.03 -10.73 26.65
N GLU A 707 10.32 -11.76 26.22
CA GLU A 707 9.58 -11.77 24.97
C GLU A 707 8.14 -11.29 25.18
N THR A 708 7.60 -10.57 24.19
CA THR A 708 6.18 -10.23 24.19
C THR A 708 5.32 -11.49 24.08
N ASP A 709 4.26 -11.57 24.87
CA ASP A 709 3.24 -12.60 24.68
C ASP A 709 2.41 -12.30 23.42
N PHE A 710 2.88 -12.79 22.28
CA PHE A 710 2.22 -12.64 20.99
C PHE A 710 0.85 -13.35 20.92
N THR A 711 0.56 -14.31 21.81
CA THR A 711 -0.75 -14.99 21.80
C THR A 711 -1.88 -14.05 22.21
N SER A 712 -1.59 -13.08 23.08
CA SER A 712 -2.53 -12.02 23.47
C SER A 712 -2.82 -11.00 22.35
N MET A 713 -2.05 -11.02 21.26
CA MET A 713 -2.12 -10.06 20.15
C MET A 713 -2.63 -10.67 18.83
N GLN A 714 -3.33 -11.81 18.89
CA GLN A 714 -3.86 -12.49 17.70
C GLN A 714 -5.23 -11.97 17.24
N THR A 715 -5.94 -11.20 18.07
CA THR A 715 -7.30 -10.75 17.76
C THR A 715 -7.29 -9.55 16.84
N ALA A 716 -7.90 -9.69 15.66
CA ALA A 716 -8.05 -8.60 14.72
C ALA A 716 -9.06 -7.56 15.19
N PRO A 717 -8.75 -6.26 15.10
CA PRO A 717 -9.76 -5.23 15.22
C PRO A 717 -10.77 -5.37 14.07
N VAL A 718 -11.99 -4.91 14.33
CA VAL A 718 -13.11 -4.96 13.37
C VAL A 718 -13.41 -3.54 12.91
N SER A 719 -13.73 -3.37 11.62
CA SER A 719 -14.14 -2.09 11.06
C SER A 719 -15.48 -1.63 11.67
N PRO A 720 -15.69 -0.33 11.98
CA PRO A 720 -14.78 0.78 11.71
C PRO A 720 -13.55 0.79 12.62
N TYR A 721 -12.36 0.90 12.03
CA TYR A 721 -11.11 1.02 12.78
C TYR A 721 -11.02 2.43 13.36
N LYS A 722 -11.06 2.52 14.69
CA LYS A 722 -10.87 3.78 15.42
C LYS A 722 -9.55 3.72 16.16
N THR A 723 -8.73 4.76 16.02
CA THR A 723 -7.50 4.87 16.79
C THR A 723 -7.80 5.05 18.28
N ASP A 724 -6.86 4.66 19.14
CA ASP A 724 -6.98 4.76 20.60
C ASP A 724 -7.09 6.20 21.15
N ASN A 725 -6.78 7.19 20.31
CA ASN A 725 -7.01 8.60 20.56
C ASN A 725 -8.25 9.15 19.81
N GLU A 726 -8.99 8.27 19.13
CA GLU A 726 -10.21 8.51 18.35
C GLU A 726 -10.12 9.55 17.23
N GLN A 727 -8.91 10.02 16.89
CA GLN A 727 -8.72 11.04 15.85
C GLN A 727 -8.86 10.47 14.43
N LEU A 728 -8.59 9.18 14.22
CA LEU A 728 -8.76 8.51 12.94
C LEU A 728 -9.90 7.51 13.04
N THR A 729 -10.76 7.51 12.02
CA THR A 729 -11.79 6.48 11.83
C THR A 729 -11.76 6.00 10.40
N TRP A 730 -11.62 4.69 10.21
CA TRP A 730 -11.70 4.03 8.91
C TRP A 730 -12.84 3.02 8.88
N ASP A 731 -13.93 3.39 8.21
CA ASP A 731 -15.10 2.55 7.98
C ASP A 731 -15.04 1.90 6.59
N VAL A 732 -14.57 0.65 6.55
CA VAL A 732 -14.41 -0.13 5.31
C VAL A 732 -15.74 -0.40 4.63
N ALA A 733 -16.80 -0.67 5.41
CA ALA A 733 -18.11 -1.03 4.88
C ALA A 733 -18.75 0.15 4.15
N ASN A 734 -18.65 1.35 4.72
CA ASN A 734 -19.11 2.57 4.07
C ASN A 734 -18.08 3.14 3.08
N GLY A 735 -16.85 2.63 3.07
CA GLY A 735 -15.77 3.15 2.23
C GLY A 735 -15.45 4.61 2.56
N VAL A 736 -15.26 4.90 3.85
CA VAL A 736 -14.98 6.25 4.36
C VAL A 736 -13.82 6.19 5.34
N TYR A 737 -12.88 7.11 5.18
CA TYR A 737 -11.80 7.38 6.13
C TYR A 737 -11.88 8.85 6.56
N SER A 738 -11.69 9.11 7.86
CA SER A 738 -11.70 10.47 8.40
C SER A 738 -10.61 10.70 9.43
N ILE A 739 -10.10 11.93 9.43
CA ILE A 739 -9.22 12.48 10.46
C ILE A 739 -9.97 13.62 11.14
N VAL A 740 -10.05 13.62 12.46
CA VAL A 740 -10.67 14.68 13.26
C VAL A 740 -9.72 15.10 14.39
N SER A 741 -9.15 16.30 14.25
CA SER A 741 -8.32 16.93 15.27
C SER A 741 -8.76 18.40 15.47
N SER A 742 -8.20 19.07 16.49
CA SER A 742 -8.58 20.45 16.84
C SER A 742 -8.26 21.49 15.76
N GLY A 743 -7.21 21.26 14.96
CA GLY A 743 -6.74 22.18 13.92
C GLY A 743 -6.90 21.67 12.49
N PHE A 744 -7.12 20.37 12.30
CA PHE A 744 -7.22 19.74 10.98
C PHE A 744 -8.30 18.65 10.98
N GLN A 745 -9.11 18.64 9.92
CA GLN A 745 -10.09 17.60 9.68
C GLN A 745 -10.00 17.16 8.23
N SER A 746 -10.23 15.88 7.96
CA SER A 746 -10.40 15.40 6.59
C SER A 746 -11.38 14.26 6.52
N VAL A 747 -12.03 14.13 5.36
CA VAL A 747 -12.88 12.99 5.02
C VAL A 747 -12.58 12.57 3.59
N THR A 748 -12.35 11.28 3.41
CA THR A 748 -11.93 10.66 2.16
C THR A 748 -12.79 9.43 1.89
N GLY A 749 -13.26 9.27 0.66
CA GLY A 749 -14.06 8.11 0.25
C GLY A 749 -15.31 8.49 -0.51
N PHE A 750 -16.36 7.69 -0.35
CA PHE A 750 -17.65 7.85 -1.04
C PHE A 750 -18.57 8.82 -0.28
N PHE A 751 -18.72 10.05 -0.75
CA PHE A 751 -19.44 11.11 -0.04
C PHE A 751 -20.93 10.82 0.15
N ASN A 752 -21.57 10.03 -0.72
CA ASN A 752 -22.96 9.64 -0.52
C ASN A 752 -23.17 8.79 0.74
N ASN A 753 -22.17 8.01 1.16
CA ASN A 753 -22.24 7.20 2.38
C ASN A 753 -22.09 8.04 3.66
N LEU A 754 -21.87 9.35 3.52
CA LEU A 754 -21.85 10.34 4.59
C LEU A 754 -23.14 11.14 4.72
N ALA A 755 -24.09 10.98 3.79
CA ALA A 755 -25.35 11.72 3.83
C ALA A 755 -26.04 11.56 5.20
N GLY A 756 -26.33 12.69 5.84
CA GLY A 756 -26.95 12.73 7.16
C GLY A 756 -25.98 12.58 8.35
N LYS A 757 -24.66 12.49 8.11
CA LYS A 757 -23.64 12.27 9.15
C LYS A 757 -22.80 13.53 9.38
N ARG A 758 -22.38 13.73 10.63
CA ARG A 758 -21.42 14.75 11.07
C ARG A 758 -20.07 14.12 11.35
N ILE A 759 -19.01 14.62 10.71
CA ILE A 759 -17.62 14.25 10.98
C ILE A 759 -16.90 15.51 11.44
N GLY A 760 -16.57 15.57 12.73
CA GLY A 760 -16.07 16.78 13.38
C GLY A 760 -17.02 17.96 13.15
N ASN A 761 -16.51 19.01 12.53
CA ASN A 761 -17.23 20.26 12.27
C ASN A 761 -18.02 20.24 10.95
N ILE A 762 -18.02 19.13 10.21
CA ILE A 762 -18.63 19.05 8.87
C ILE A 762 -19.80 18.09 8.90
N TYR A 763 -21.00 18.57 8.57
CA TYR A 763 -22.17 17.73 8.30
C TYR A 763 -22.44 17.63 6.80
N PHE A 764 -22.66 16.42 6.32
CA PHE A 764 -22.82 16.12 4.91
C PHE A 764 -24.29 15.95 4.54
N TYR A 765 -24.75 16.69 3.53
CA TYR A 765 -26.05 16.48 2.91
C TYR A 765 -25.96 15.45 1.76
N PRO A 766 -27.08 14.83 1.37
CA PRO A 766 -27.13 13.97 0.18
C PRO A 766 -26.59 14.70 -1.05
N THR A 767 -25.87 13.98 -1.91
CA THR A 767 -25.36 14.52 -3.17
C THR A 767 -26.09 13.88 -4.35
N ASP A 768 -26.04 14.52 -5.52
CA ASP A 768 -26.75 14.09 -6.72
C ASP A 768 -26.11 12.85 -7.40
N LYS A 769 -24.86 12.52 -7.05
CA LYS A 769 -24.08 11.44 -7.64
C LYS A 769 -23.24 10.75 -6.56
N ASP A 770 -22.80 9.52 -6.80
CA ASP A 770 -21.87 8.85 -5.87
C ASP A 770 -20.43 9.36 -6.07
N TYR A 771 -20.15 10.54 -5.50
CA TYR A 771 -18.85 11.17 -5.58
C TYR A 771 -17.82 10.43 -4.72
N PHE A 772 -16.69 10.04 -5.33
CA PHE A 772 -15.48 9.68 -4.62
C PHE A 772 -14.49 10.86 -4.62
N GLY A 773 -13.89 11.15 -3.48
CA GLY A 773 -12.86 12.17 -3.38
C GLY A 773 -12.30 12.33 -1.98
N SER A 774 -11.59 13.44 -1.78
CA SER A 774 -11.05 13.81 -0.48
C SER A 774 -11.31 15.29 -0.20
N LEU A 775 -11.78 15.58 1.01
CA LEU A 775 -12.00 16.91 1.54
C LEU A 775 -11.11 17.09 2.78
N SER A 776 -10.32 18.15 2.84
CA SER A 776 -9.64 18.58 4.07
C SER A 776 -10.07 19.98 4.48
N TYR A 777 -10.14 20.22 5.78
CA TYR A 777 -10.41 21.49 6.43
C TYR A 777 -9.26 21.78 7.39
N LEU A 778 -8.52 22.86 7.13
CA LEU A 778 -7.40 23.31 7.96
C LEU A 778 -7.72 24.68 8.54
N ARG A 779 -7.61 24.80 9.87
CA ARG A 779 -7.62 26.10 10.53
C ARG A 779 -6.24 26.74 10.38
N LEU A 780 -6.17 27.85 9.64
CA LEU A 780 -4.90 28.58 9.44
C LEU A 780 -4.59 29.45 10.66
N ASP A 781 -5.61 30.16 11.15
CA ASP A 781 -5.55 31.01 12.33
C ASP A 781 -6.95 31.30 12.88
N LYS A 782 -7.06 32.27 13.79
CA LYS A 782 -8.33 32.68 14.42
C LYS A 782 -9.38 33.19 13.43
N ASP A 783 -8.97 33.78 12.29
CA ASP A 783 -9.85 34.46 11.33
C ASP A 783 -9.96 33.70 10.00
N ARG A 784 -9.06 32.76 9.71
CA ARG A 784 -8.96 32.12 8.39
C ARG A 784 -8.88 30.60 8.46
N ASP A 785 -9.62 29.94 7.57
CA ASP A 785 -9.55 28.50 7.33
C ASP A 785 -9.37 28.21 5.83
N LEU A 786 -8.91 27.00 5.51
CA LEU A 786 -8.75 26.48 4.15
C LEU A 786 -9.52 25.16 4.00
N ILE A 787 -10.32 25.05 2.94
CA ILE A 787 -10.87 23.79 2.45
C ILE A 787 -10.15 23.38 1.17
N THR A 788 -9.69 22.13 1.11
CA THR A 788 -9.21 21.50 -0.13
C THR A 788 -10.20 20.40 -0.52
N LEU A 789 -10.62 20.38 -1.79
CA LEU A 789 -11.56 19.39 -2.31
C LEU A 789 -11.02 18.81 -3.62
N VAL A 790 -10.75 17.50 -3.63
CA VAL A 790 -10.18 16.79 -4.78
C VAL A 790 -10.97 15.54 -5.12
N SER A 791 -10.87 15.10 -6.37
CA SER A 791 -11.57 13.95 -6.95
C SER A 791 -10.63 13.20 -7.91
N LYS A 792 -11.17 12.52 -8.93
CA LYS A 792 -10.36 11.90 -9.99
C LYS A 792 -9.84 12.91 -11.02
N VAL A 793 -8.66 12.61 -11.56
CA VAL A 793 -7.94 13.41 -12.57
C VAL A 793 -7.70 12.57 -13.84
N GLN A 794 -7.67 13.21 -14.99
CA GLN A 794 -7.21 12.61 -16.25
C GLN A 794 -6.39 13.61 -17.07
N ASN A 795 -5.55 13.12 -17.98
CA ASN A 795 -5.02 13.97 -19.04
C ASN A 795 -6.06 14.15 -20.15
N THR A 796 -6.01 15.27 -20.88
CA THR A 796 -6.91 15.51 -22.02
C THR A 796 -6.70 14.45 -23.11
N ASN A 797 -7.76 13.83 -23.62
CA ASN A 797 -7.70 12.74 -24.61
C ASN A 797 -6.93 11.49 -24.14
N MET A 798 -6.88 11.22 -22.83
CA MET A 798 -6.38 9.93 -22.30
C MET A 798 -7.27 8.78 -22.77
N ILE A 799 -6.69 7.64 -23.15
CA ILE A 799 -7.46 6.50 -23.66
C ILE A 799 -7.16 5.26 -22.82
N TRP A 800 -8.22 4.64 -22.33
CA TRP A 800 -8.14 3.39 -21.57
C TRP A 800 -8.31 2.17 -22.47
N SER A 801 -7.50 1.16 -22.19
CA SER A 801 -7.72 -0.22 -22.62
C SER A 801 -8.42 -0.98 -21.49
N GLY A 802 -9.75 -1.03 -21.52
CA GLY A 802 -10.55 -1.61 -20.44
C GLY A 802 -10.57 -0.73 -19.18
N THR A 803 -10.46 -1.33 -18.00
CA THR A 803 -10.43 -0.63 -16.70
C THR A 803 -9.09 -0.69 -15.99
N THR A 804 -8.10 -1.32 -16.62
CA THR A 804 -6.86 -1.76 -15.96
C THR A 804 -5.62 -1.15 -16.58
N SER A 805 -5.67 -0.48 -17.72
CA SER A 805 -4.48 0.19 -18.26
C SER A 805 -4.81 1.26 -19.29
N ILE A 806 -3.88 2.18 -19.50
CA ILE A 806 -3.86 3.09 -20.64
C ILE A 806 -2.75 2.72 -21.65
N ASN A 807 -1.99 1.65 -21.40
CA ASN A 807 -0.76 1.32 -22.13
C ASN A 807 0.15 2.56 -22.21
N ASN A 808 0.39 3.08 -23.42
CA ASN A 808 1.13 4.33 -23.66
C ASN A 808 0.23 5.50 -24.12
N HIS A 809 -1.10 5.38 -24.01
CA HIS A 809 -2.07 6.41 -24.40
C HIS A 809 -2.32 7.44 -23.30
N TRP A 810 -1.24 8.07 -22.84
CA TRP A 810 -1.24 9.08 -21.77
C TRP A 810 -2.08 10.33 -22.04
N GLY A 811 -2.58 10.55 -23.26
CA GLY A 811 -3.25 11.80 -23.63
C GLY A 811 -2.29 12.99 -23.72
N SER A 812 -2.83 14.19 -23.50
CA SER A 812 -2.19 15.49 -23.73
C SER A 812 -2.51 16.47 -22.60
N LYS A 813 -1.72 17.56 -22.50
CA LYS A 813 -2.03 18.69 -21.62
C LYS A 813 -3.25 19.47 -22.13
N PRO A 814 -4.01 20.15 -21.25
CA PRO A 814 -3.87 20.18 -19.79
C PRO A 814 -4.46 18.94 -19.10
N THR A 815 -4.21 18.81 -17.80
CA THR A 815 -4.95 17.88 -16.94
C THR A 815 -6.36 18.40 -16.66
N GLN A 816 -7.31 17.48 -16.50
CA GLN A 816 -8.71 17.76 -16.19
C GLN A 816 -9.09 17.11 -14.85
N ILE A 817 -9.92 17.80 -14.07
CA ILE A 817 -10.46 17.36 -12.79
C ILE A 817 -11.95 17.11 -12.91
N TYR A 818 -12.43 16.01 -12.34
CA TYR A 818 -13.87 15.73 -12.27
C TYR A 818 -14.55 16.61 -11.20
N PRO A 819 -15.50 17.49 -11.54
CA PRO A 819 -16.07 18.42 -10.56
C PRO A 819 -16.95 17.71 -9.53
N LEU A 820 -16.77 18.08 -8.26
CA LEU A 820 -17.63 17.69 -7.15
C LEU A 820 -18.63 18.81 -6.82
N LYS A 821 -19.82 18.41 -6.37
CA LYS A 821 -20.86 19.30 -5.82
C LYS A 821 -21.27 18.81 -4.44
N LEU A 822 -20.83 19.52 -3.40
CA LEU A 822 -21.11 19.16 -2.02
C LEU A 822 -21.86 20.30 -1.32
N LYS A 823 -22.94 19.94 -0.61
CA LYS A 823 -23.63 20.85 0.31
C LYS A 823 -23.29 20.44 1.74
N LEU A 824 -22.69 21.36 2.48
CA LEU A 824 -22.16 21.08 3.81
C LEU A 824 -22.71 22.05 4.85
N ASP A 825 -22.97 21.54 6.06
CA ASP A 825 -23.14 22.38 7.26
C ASP A 825 -21.81 22.42 8.03
N LEU A 826 -21.17 23.58 8.01
CA LEU A 826 -19.91 23.86 8.71
C LEU A 826 -20.18 24.49 10.08
N ALA A 827 -19.73 23.81 11.13
CA ALA A 827 -19.74 24.32 12.49
C ALA A 827 -18.51 25.21 12.74
N ILE A 828 -18.70 26.53 12.68
CA ILE A 828 -17.64 27.54 12.79
C ILE A 828 -18.11 28.63 13.77
N THR A 829 -17.32 28.92 14.79
CA THR A 829 -17.61 30.03 15.71
C THR A 829 -17.37 31.37 15.02
N ALA A 830 -18.42 31.92 14.40
CA ALA A 830 -18.44 33.21 13.74
C ALA A 830 -19.89 33.75 13.64
N ASP A 831 -20.05 35.07 13.54
CA ASP A 831 -21.34 35.73 13.26
C ASP A 831 -21.68 35.67 11.78
N SER A 832 -20.65 35.68 10.94
CA SER A 832 -20.74 35.43 9.50
C SER A 832 -19.43 34.88 8.97
N ILE A 833 -19.48 34.20 7.83
CA ILE A 833 -18.29 33.78 7.10
C ILE A 833 -18.34 34.29 5.67
N ARG A 834 -17.16 34.53 5.09
CA ARG A 834 -17.00 34.79 3.65
C ARG A 834 -16.15 33.69 3.04
N VAL A 835 -16.69 33.01 2.04
CA VAL A 835 -16.05 31.88 1.36
C VAL A 835 -15.55 32.34 -0.01
N TYR A 836 -14.29 32.05 -0.29
CA TYR A 836 -13.56 32.46 -1.47
C TYR A 836 -13.12 31.22 -2.27
N PRO A 837 -13.66 30.98 -3.47
CA PRO A 837 -13.02 30.08 -4.43
C PRO A 837 -11.63 30.63 -4.78
N LEU A 838 -10.58 29.83 -4.64
CA LEU A 838 -9.21 30.25 -4.93
C LEU A 838 -8.78 29.81 -6.33
N ASP A 839 -7.97 30.60 -7.01
CA ASP A 839 -7.44 30.19 -8.32
C ASP A 839 -6.31 29.16 -8.20
N ASN A 840 -5.70 28.81 -9.32
CA ASN A 840 -4.59 27.86 -9.41
C ASN A 840 -3.27 28.35 -8.77
N LEU A 841 -3.17 29.63 -8.37
CA LEU A 841 -2.08 30.15 -7.55
C LEU A 841 -2.46 30.21 -6.06
N GLY A 842 -3.73 29.95 -5.72
CA GLY A 842 -4.30 30.10 -4.38
C GLY A 842 -4.76 31.52 -4.04
N ARG A 843 -4.94 32.40 -5.04
CA ARG A 843 -5.43 33.78 -4.84
C ARG A 843 -6.94 33.78 -4.70
N GLU A 844 -7.45 34.54 -3.75
CA GLU A 844 -8.88 34.80 -3.60
C GLU A 844 -9.43 35.74 -4.69
N SER A 845 -10.70 35.52 -5.08
CA SER A 845 -11.45 36.41 -5.97
C SER A 845 -12.65 37.00 -5.22
N GLU A 846 -12.69 38.32 -5.07
CA GLU A 846 -13.85 39.01 -4.47
C GLU A 846 -15.12 38.89 -5.34
N LEU A 847 -14.96 38.76 -6.67
CA LEU A 847 -16.08 38.59 -7.59
C LEU A 847 -16.82 37.25 -7.40
N SER A 848 -16.08 36.21 -6.99
CA SER A 848 -16.62 34.87 -6.79
C SER A 848 -16.91 34.56 -5.31
N ALA A 849 -16.58 35.49 -4.41
CA ALA A 849 -16.75 35.32 -2.98
C ALA A 849 -18.20 35.40 -2.56
N LYS A 850 -18.62 34.56 -1.61
CA LYS A 850 -19.97 34.57 -1.05
C LYS A 850 -19.94 34.71 0.47
N THR A 851 -20.78 35.60 0.98
CA THR A 851 -20.99 35.76 2.43
C THR A 851 -22.16 34.88 2.87
N TYR A 852 -21.98 34.17 3.98
CA TYR A 852 -22.99 33.30 4.58
C TYR A 852 -23.28 33.79 6.00
N LYS A 853 -24.56 33.95 6.33
CA LYS A 853 -25.04 34.08 7.70
C LYS A 853 -25.32 32.67 8.27
N PRO A 854 -25.16 32.46 9.58
CA PRO A 854 -25.46 31.17 10.19
C PRO A 854 -26.96 30.88 10.13
N PHE A 855 -27.35 29.66 9.76
CA PHE A 855 -28.77 29.24 9.78
C PHE A 855 -29.19 28.71 11.16
N ALA A 856 -28.22 28.35 12.00
CA ALA A 856 -28.33 28.06 13.41
C ALA A 856 -27.03 28.52 14.09
N LEU A 857 -27.02 28.68 15.42
CA LEU A 857 -25.85 29.22 16.15
C LEU A 857 -24.54 28.53 15.73
N TYR A 858 -23.63 29.26 15.09
CA TYR A 858 -22.34 28.78 14.57
C TYR A 858 -22.40 27.74 13.43
N HIS A 859 -23.54 27.55 12.80
CA HIS A 859 -23.75 26.58 11.72
C HIS A 859 -24.01 27.28 10.38
N PHE A 860 -23.18 26.98 9.39
CA PHE A 860 -23.20 27.62 8.07
C PHE A 860 -23.47 26.61 6.97
N MET A 861 -24.54 26.84 6.20
CA MET A 861 -24.87 26.03 5.03
C MET A 861 -24.09 26.57 3.83
N VAL A 862 -23.16 25.79 3.29
CA VAL A 862 -22.28 26.19 2.18
C VAL A 862 -22.35 25.19 1.05
N ASP A 863 -22.56 25.69 -0.17
CA ASP A 863 -22.51 24.92 -1.41
C ASP A 863 -21.12 25.04 -2.05
N PHE A 864 -20.40 23.93 -2.11
CA PHE A 864 -19.12 23.78 -2.81
C PHE A 864 -19.38 23.17 -4.19
N ASP A 865 -19.47 24.02 -5.21
CA ASP A 865 -19.73 23.60 -6.60
C ASP A 865 -18.49 23.84 -7.48
N GLN A 866 -17.69 22.78 -7.69
CA GLN A 866 -16.50 22.87 -8.54
C GLN A 866 -16.83 23.02 -10.03
N SER A 867 -18.05 22.66 -10.47
CA SER A 867 -18.47 22.89 -11.86
C SER A 867 -18.71 24.37 -12.16
N LEU A 868 -19.06 25.15 -11.13
CA LEU A 868 -19.25 26.59 -11.24
C LEU A 868 -17.92 27.34 -11.14
N TYR A 869 -17.08 27.00 -10.15
CA TYR A 869 -15.89 27.81 -9.84
C TYR A 869 -14.59 27.27 -10.44
N GLY A 870 -14.53 25.99 -10.84
CA GLY A 870 -13.33 25.36 -11.38
C GLY A 870 -12.13 25.43 -10.43
N THR A 871 -12.33 25.12 -9.14
CA THR A 871 -11.27 25.20 -8.12
C THR A 871 -11.14 23.95 -7.26
N LEU A 872 -9.92 23.68 -6.77
CA LEU A 872 -9.60 22.68 -5.74
C LEU A 872 -9.54 23.27 -4.33
N TRP A 873 -9.55 24.61 -4.18
CA TRP A 873 -9.34 25.29 -2.90
C TRP A 873 -10.39 26.35 -2.61
N TYR A 874 -10.83 26.41 -1.36
CA TYR A 874 -11.74 27.43 -0.85
C TYR A 874 -11.18 28.04 0.44
N GLY A 875 -10.96 29.35 0.43
CA GLY A 875 -10.61 30.12 1.63
C GLY A 875 -11.85 30.52 2.40
N ILE A 876 -11.83 30.45 3.74
CA ILE A 876 -12.93 30.93 4.59
C ILE A 876 -12.40 32.01 5.52
N LYS A 877 -13.01 33.19 5.47
CA LYS A 877 -12.76 34.29 6.42
C LYS A 877 -13.92 34.38 7.42
N LYS A 878 -13.59 34.43 8.71
CA LYS A 878 -14.50 34.47 9.84
C LYS A 878 -14.65 35.90 10.37
N TYR A 879 -15.86 36.27 10.77
CA TYR A 879 -16.15 37.57 11.38
C TYR A 879 -16.85 37.37 12.72
N VAL A 880 -16.32 37.99 13.77
CA VAL A 880 -16.83 37.94 15.15
C VAL A 880 -16.95 39.38 15.66
N ASN A 881 -18.06 39.74 16.31
CA ASN A 881 -18.42 41.08 16.79
C ASN A 881 -18.73 42.13 15.70
N GLY A 882 -19.38 41.68 14.61
CA GLY A 882 -20.05 42.51 13.60
C GLY A 882 -19.36 43.79 13.11
N VAL A 883 -18.76 43.77 11.91
CA VAL A 883 -19.04 44.71 10.80
C VAL A 883 -18.69 43.99 9.47
N LEU A 884 -19.68 43.81 8.60
CA LEU A 884 -19.47 43.60 7.16
C LEU A 884 -19.53 44.98 6.48
N PRO A 885 -18.60 45.34 5.59
CA PRO A 885 -18.85 46.41 4.63
C PRO A 885 -19.79 45.88 3.53
N GLY A 886 -20.98 46.48 3.41
CA GLY A 886 -21.80 46.43 2.19
C GLY A 886 -22.72 45.21 2.03
N VAL A 887 -23.70 45.04 2.91
CA VAL A 887 -24.83 44.11 2.68
C VAL A 887 -26.14 44.91 2.84
N GLU A 888 -26.90 45.02 1.75
CA GLU A 888 -28.30 45.48 1.75
C GLU A 888 -29.21 44.50 2.50
N ASP A 889 -30.32 45.04 3.01
CA ASP A 889 -31.16 44.54 4.10
C ASP A 889 -31.67 43.08 4.04
N GLU A 890 -31.98 42.61 5.24
CA GLU A 890 -32.16 41.24 5.71
C GLU A 890 -33.49 40.57 5.34
N GLU A 891 -33.49 39.24 5.23
CA GLU A 891 -34.63 38.43 5.69
C GLU A 891 -34.31 37.89 7.09
N THR A 892 -34.99 38.41 8.11
CA THR A 892 -34.94 37.92 9.49
C THR A 892 -35.50 36.49 9.57
N ILE A 893 -34.80 35.58 10.26
CA ILE A 893 -35.28 34.21 10.50
C ILE A 893 -36.59 34.26 11.32
N PRO A 894 -37.67 33.60 10.88
CA PRO A 894 -38.93 33.57 11.62
C PRO A 894 -38.81 32.97 13.04
N THR A 895 -39.44 33.59 14.03
CA THR A 895 -39.45 33.10 15.42
C THR A 895 -40.40 31.93 15.67
N LYS A 896 -41.29 31.61 14.72
CA LYS A 896 -42.21 30.47 14.78
C LYS A 896 -42.48 29.90 13.39
N THR A 897 -42.72 28.59 13.33
CA THR A 897 -43.24 27.93 12.12
C THR A 897 -44.73 28.23 11.99
N GLU A 898 -45.16 28.74 10.83
CA GLU A 898 -46.54 29.18 10.62
C GLU A 898 -46.96 29.04 9.15
N LEU A 899 -48.15 28.47 8.91
CA LEU A 899 -48.82 28.52 7.61
C LEU A 899 -49.71 29.76 7.53
N MET A 900 -49.52 30.59 6.51
CA MET A 900 -50.30 31.82 6.31
C MET A 900 -51.55 31.54 5.48
N GLN A 901 -52.55 32.43 5.60
CA GLN A 901 -53.71 32.39 4.71
C GLN A 901 -53.27 32.71 3.28
N ASN A 902 -53.72 31.89 2.32
CA ASN A 902 -53.49 32.13 0.90
C ASN A 902 -54.07 33.49 0.47
N TYR A 903 -53.39 34.18 -0.43
CA TYR A 903 -53.86 35.45 -0.99
C TYR A 903 -53.64 35.53 -2.50
N PRO A 904 -54.64 35.96 -3.29
CA PRO A 904 -56.03 36.28 -2.89
C PRO A 904 -56.83 35.06 -2.39
N ASN A 905 -57.89 35.27 -1.60
CA ASN A 905 -58.86 34.24 -1.21
C ASN A 905 -60.27 34.87 -1.05
N PRO A 906 -61.27 34.57 -1.91
CA PRO A 906 -61.22 33.61 -3.01
C PRO A 906 -60.21 33.96 -4.10
N PHE A 907 -59.74 32.97 -4.86
CA PHE A 907 -58.75 33.16 -5.92
C PHE A 907 -59.27 32.73 -7.30
N ASN A 908 -58.78 33.40 -8.35
CA ASN A 908 -59.01 33.06 -9.76
C ASN A 908 -57.93 33.71 -10.67
N PRO A 909 -57.18 32.97 -11.50
CA PRO A 909 -56.91 31.53 -11.43
C PRO A 909 -55.76 31.19 -10.46
N GLU A 910 -55.13 32.18 -9.83
CA GLU A 910 -53.90 32.00 -9.04
C GLU A 910 -53.97 32.57 -7.62
N THR A 911 -53.28 31.91 -6.69
CA THR A 911 -53.07 32.35 -5.30
C THR A 911 -51.66 32.04 -4.85
N ASN A 912 -51.17 32.82 -3.89
CA ASN A 912 -49.93 32.54 -3.18
C ASN A 912 -50.24 31.90 -1.83
N ILE A 913 -49.54 30.83 -1.48
CA ILE A 913 -49.57 30.17 -0.18
C ILE A 913 -48.21 30.38 0.47
N SER A 914 -48.18 31.22 1.50
CA SER A 914 -46.95 31.53 2.23
C SER A 914 -46.85 30.75 3.53
N TYR A 915 -45.64 30.36 3.91
CA TYR A 915 -45.36 29.75 5.20
C TYR A 915 -43.98 30.15 5.71
N LYS A 916 -43.82 30.10 7.03
CA LYS A 916 -42.57 30.40 7.74
C LYS A 916 -42.08 29.13 8.42
N LEU A 917 -40.77 28.92 8.42
CA LEU A 917 -40.11 27.84 9.15
C LEU A 917 -39.16 28.46 10.17
N GLN A 918 -39.36 28.12 11.46
CA GLN A 918 -38.46 28.52 12.54
C GLN A 918 -37.14 27.73 12.52
N ALA A 919 -37.17 26.50 12.00
CA ALA A 919 -36.01 25.62 11.90
C ALA A 919 -36.08 24.83 10.59
N ALA A 920 -34.92 24.39 10.11
CA ALA A 920 -34.83 23.53 8.93
C ALA A 920 -35.59 22.22 9.18
N SER A 921 -36.45 21.82 8.25
CA SER A 921 -37.31 20.64 8.39
C SER A 921 -37.68 20.05 7.02
N LYS A 922 -38.07 18.77 7.00
CA LYS A 922 -38.73 18.19 5.84
C LYS A 922 -40.14 18.77 5.74
N VAL A 923 -40.44 19.44 4.63
CA VAL A 923 -41.70 20.16 4.41
C VAL A 923 -42.54 19.45 3.35
N SER A 924 -43.80 19.22 3.68
CA SER A 924 -44.84 18.78 2.74
C SER A 924 -45.97 19.81 2.73
N LEU A 925 -46.20 20.48 1.60
CA LEU A 925 -47.34 21.38 1.36
C LEU A 925 -48.23 20.79 0.27
N LYS A 926 -49.46 20.41 0.64
CA LYS A 926 -50.40 19.70 -0.25
C LYS A 926 -51.77 20.35 -0.23
N VAL A 927 -52.50 20.25 -1.33
CA VAL A 927 -53.88 20.75 -1.51
C VAL A 927 -54.83 19.56 -1.62
N TYR A 928 -56.01 19.67 -1.00
CA TYR A 928 -57.05 18.65 -0.94
C TYR A 928 -58.43 19.23 -1.28
N ASP A 929 -59.33 18.38 -1.81
CA ASP A 929 -60.74 18.72 -2.00
C ASP A 929 -61.59 18.49 -0.75
N VAL A 930 -62.90 18.78 -0.82
CA VAL A 930 -63.85 18.60 0.31
C VAL A 930 -64.03 17.15 0.76
N LEU A 931 -63.63 16.17 -0.05
CA LEU A 931 -63.66 14.74 0.29
C LEU A 931 -62.32 14.26 0.86
N GLY A 932 -61.33 15.15 1.02
CA GLY A 932 -60.00 14.84 1.52
C GLY A 932 -59.08 14.19 0.47
N ARG A 933 -59.44 14.23 -0.82
CA ARG A 933 -58.60 13.70 -1.90
C ARG A 933 -57.50 14.72 -2.22
N GLU A 934 -56.26 14.25 -2.31
CA GLU A 934 -55.11 15.08 -2.72
C GLU A 934 -55.31 15.56 -4.16
N VAL A 935 -55.27 16.88 -4.35
CA VAL A 935 -55.42 17.56 -5.64
C VAL A 935 -54.06 17.87 -6.24
N VAL A 936 -53.13 18.40 -5.43
CA VAL A 936 -51.77 18.72 -5.87
C VAL A 936 -50.80 18.79 -4.68
N THR A 937 -49.56 18.32 -4.88
CA THR A 937 -48.43 18.55 -3.97
C THR A 937 -47.62 19.75 -4.49
N LEU A 938 -47.50 20.79 -3.66
CA LEU A 938 -46.77 22.03 -4.00
C LEU A 938 -45.31 22.00 -3.52
N VAL A 939 -45.03 21.30 -2.42
CA VAL A 939 -43.69 21.14 -1.84
C VAL A 939 -43.60 19.75 -1.19
N ASP A 940 -42.52 19.00 -1.44
CA ASP A 940 -42.15 17.79 -0.70
C ASP A 940 -40.61 17.64 -0.66
N GLU A 941 -39.96 18.51 0.10
CA GLU A 941 -38.49 18.55 0.20
C GLU A 941 -37.99 19.12 1.53
N TYR A 942 -36.69 19.04 1.81
CA TYR A 942 -36.08 19.70 2.95
C TYR A 942 -35.90 21.20 2.69
N LYS A 943 -36.42 22.03 3.59
CA LYS A 943 -36.30 23.50 3.54
C LYS A 943 -35.54 24.01 4.77
N ALA A 944 -34.80 25.12 4.61
CA ALA A 944 -34.11 25.81 5.70
C ALA A 944 -35.08 26.62 6.57
N ALA A 945 -34.63 27.22 7.67
CA ALA A 945 -35.43 28.24 8.35
C ALA A 945 -35.58 29.48 7.45
N GLY A 946 -36.78 30.05 7.36
CA GLY A 946 -37.04 31.15 6.43
C GLY A 946 -38.51 31.34 6.10
N SER A 947 -38.80 32.38 5.32
CA SER A 947 -40.12 32.64 4.77
C SER A 947 -40.19 32.10 3.34
N TYR A 948 -41.23 31.35 3.03
CA TYR A 948 -41.44 30.71 1.75
C TYR A 948 -42.79 31.12 1.17
N ASN A 949 -42.84 31.26 -0.15
CA ASN A 949 -44.06 31.55 -0.88
C ASN A 949 -44.19 30.59 -2.06
N CYS A 950 -45.29 29.84 -2.10
CA CYS A 950 -45.60 28.89 -3.15
C CYS A 950 -46.80 29.38 -3.95
N LYS A 951 -46.61 29.55 -5.25
CA LYS A 951 -47.68 29.96 -6.16
C LYS A 951 -48.48 28.73 -6.60
N LEU A 952 -49.80 28.77 -6.42
CA LEU A 952 -50.77 27.82 -6.97
C LEU A 952 -51.51 28.51 -8.12
N ARG A 953 -51.50 27.92 -9.31
CA ARG A 953 -52.25 28.39 -10.48
C ARG A 953 -53.08 27.23 -11.04
N ILE A 954 -54.34 27.49 -11.33
CA ILE A 954 -55.24 26.51 -11.97
C ILE A 954 -55.20 26.74 -13.48
N GLU A 955 -54.89 25.70 -14.25
CA GLU A 955 -54.90 25.72 -15.70
C GLU A 955 -56.09 24.91 -16.24
N ASN A 956 -56.64 25.29 -17.40
CA ASN A 956 -57.58 24.51 -18.22
C ASN A 956 -58.66 23.65 -17.50
N GLY A 957 -59.42 24.24 -16.56
CA GLY A 957 -60.63 23.62 -16.01
C GLY A 957 -60.42 22.48 -15.01
N GLU A 958 -59.22 22.35 -14.45
CA GLU A 958 -58.81 21.30 -13.51
C GLU A 958 -59.55 21.30 -12.16
N LEU A 959 -60.18 22.42 -11.80
CA LEU A 959 -60.97 22.56 -10.58
C LEU A 959 -62.32 23.21 -10.84
N THR A 960 -63.36 22.75 -10.15
CA THR A 960 -64.68 23.39 -10.09
C THR A 960 -64.67 24.49 -9.05
N SER A 961 -65.47 25.57 -9.24
CA SER A 961 -65.69 26.56 -8.17
C SER A 961 -66.10 25.86 -6.88
N GLY A 962 -65.39 26.14 -5.78
CA GLY A 962 -65.59 25.36 -4.56
C GLY A 962 -64.56 25.61 -3.48
N MET A 963 -64.74 24.88 -2.38
CA MET A 963 -63.86 24.91 -1.22
C MET A 963 -62.74 23.88 -1.36
N TYR A 964 -61.52 24.29 -1.03
CA TYR A 964 -60.33 23.44 -0.98
C TYR A 964 -59.59 23.67 0.33
N PHE A 965 -58.75 22.71 0.71
CA PHE A 965 -57.92 22.77 1.90
C PHE A 965 -56.45 22.61 1.52
N TYR A 966 -55.54 23.27 2.22
CA TYR A 966 -54.10 23.03 2.07
C TYR A 966 -53.48 22.77 3.44
N GLU A 967 -52.61 21.77 3.48
CA GLU A 967 -51.92 21.30 4.69
C GLU A 967 -50.42 21.49 4.55
N LEU A 968 -49.81 22.10 5.56
CA LEU A 968 -48.37 22.15 5.74
C LEU A 968 -47.95 21.20 6.86
N LYS A 969 -47.07 20.24 6.55
CA LYS A 969 -46.33 19.44 7.55
C LYS A 969 -44.86 19.83 7.52
N ALA A 970 -44.30 20.17 8.69
CA ALA A 970 -42.91 20.57 8.86
C ALA A 970 -42.37 20.10 10.23
N GLY A 971 -41.69 18.95 10.26
CA GLY A 971 -41.29 18.30 11.52
C GLY A 971 -42.52 17.94 12.37
N ASN A 972 -42.60 18.45 13.60
CA ASN A 972 -43.75 18.26 14.49
C ASN A 972 -44.91 19.25 14.24
N TYR A 973 -44.73 20.23 13.34
CA TYR A 973 -45.77 21.20 12.99
C TYR A 973 -46.68 20.64 11.90
N SER A 974 -48.00 20.65 12.14
CA SER A 974 -49.02 20.41 11.12
C SER A 974 -50.12 21.47 11.22
N ASN A 975 -50.50 22.08 10.10
CA ASN A 975 -51.59 23.05 10.06
C ASN A 975 -52.35 22.96 8.73
N VAL A 976 -53.68 23.10 8.80
CA VAL A 976 -54.57 23.08 7.64
C VAL A 976 -55.31 24.41 7.56
N LYS A 977 -55.37 24.98 6.38
CA LYS A 977 -56.19 26.16 6.08
C LYS A 977 -57.10 25.90 4.87
N LYS A 978 -58.20 26.64 4.81
CA LYS A 978 -59.18 26.57 3.71
C LYS A 978 -58.94 27.69 2.70
N MET A 979 -59.22 27.42 1.44
CA MET A 979 -59.24 28.39 0.34
C MET A 979 -60.48 28.17 -0.54
N SER A 980 -60.91 29.20 -1.25
CA SER A 980 -62.05 29.17 -2.16
C SER A 980 -61.60 29.51 -3.57
N PHE A 981 -61.89 28.64 -4.53
CA PHE A 981 -61.67 28.91 -5.95
C PHE A 981 -62.98 29.39 -6.58
N LEU A 982 -62.95 30.49 -7.33
CA LEU A 982 -64.07 31.00 -8.10
C LEU A 982 -63.70 30.94 -9.58
N LYS A 983 -64.45 30.18 -10.39
CA LYS A 983 -64.25 30.13 -11.83
C LYS A 983 -64.75 31.37 -12.55
#